data_AF-A0A132BS30-F1
#
_entry.id   AF-A0A132BS30-F1
#
_cell.length_a   1.000
_cell.length_b   1.000
_cell.length_c   1.000
_cell.angle_alpha   90.00
_cell.angle_beta   90.00
_cell.angle_gamma   90.00
#
_symmetry.space_group_name_H-M   'P 1'
#
loop_
_entity.id
_entity.type
_entity.pdbx_description
1 polymer ?
#
loop_
_entity_poly.entity_id
_entity_poly.type
_entity_poly.pdbx_seq_one_letter_code
_entity_poly.pdbx_strand_id
1 'polypeptide(L)'
;MANTPDPLANNPAIRQWAERFYSIKDWTIPDPLSDEDLALEARRTAALAELAKISIGAELASGARRAFAGGRKALKREVSGATDIGAFDGLDTDIADLAAQIATQRQIALARAAAQTALAAAEAKFEAVRDALDQGAFTYLERLVNAARVAMGNAVSVADFEGVESDATDCVTRATEAQTYGAYFDNWTRATLALISSMPKSDPVEIAARDTLATARNTQMTAAASASKTGDFATAKSALQAWKSNLADEDDLDDAVAYDALLETYMQKYHSRCQIILASQLRDVKTFKSHLKNAKTKATERDYTAARALLQALMDYATPARTRLARYLRGFDMSMMPTDATFKAAMLEVQKQDALGQGNKPKAARTWLVNWAKTNGTVMNESLSKQVLSSLQSKYEALKKVLKDPELSDLIATWTAHEARVTAGDFTATTGAAQYLPKLEALFQLAKVADERNEIAAILAQYPEAAGFDFHTPLNDDIAAEKYMDAIAAVPAVLAQLRLVPKYLEVKAAAESLLAVLPSGEDALTGPLDTAIKTAAVTVLGDPVKATADLQAVLDGTDYLDLALAMADFDKKLKRVEQDHARIKAYLKLPEAEDALDQQLAAAKARALTDKEYGDAFLLLDQHEALLKTVRPMATARFQVKGIIGALEHEAVDVSTLQPFKDRITAAETAAKALEFKTAETAFEGIRTDLAVQCTAAAEACETRDGTGSRAGHSLDRHGPTVDDAALIERLKSGKPPNAKTDDERSFTGASSKFHSAQDWLAGRQIAAEAAAAKGIDLDVTVMTYTGDPLTAPEESAEFTVEHGRPIDKAFIGHKRQVKIEENSGEVINDKTYETFEEIEGLTRAFVNFIWEPATLPAETTAFPVDPTVHDEVTPQDNADYVKHYQIRHNTAPASIPGRWVMMQQFPVAEGWDNETKTYKNANPSNMIP
;
A
#
# COMPACT_ATOMS: atom_id res chain seq x y z
N MET A 1 -4.75 -4.80 -11.80
CA MET A 1 -5.54 -5.37 -12.93
C MET A 1 -5.23 -4.79 -14.34
N ALA A 2 -4.23 -3.91 -14.53
CA ALA A 2 -3.97 -3.28 -15.84
C ALA A 2 -3.14 -4.14 -16.85
N ASN A 3 -2.66 -5.33 -16.44
CA ASN A 3 -1.62 -6.08 -17.17
C ASN A 3 -2.10 -7.37 -17.84
N THR A 4 -3.38 -7.75 -17.72
CA THR A 4 -3.89 -8.94 -18.41
C THR A 4 -4.20 -8.57 -19.87
N PRO A 5 -3.59 -9.22 -20.87
CA PRO A 5 -3.97 -9.03 -22.28
C PRO A 5 -5.46 -9.25 -22.42
N ASP A 6 -6.18 -8.32 -23.08
CA ASP A 6 -7.61 -8.45 -23.28
C ASP A 6 -7.91 -9.66 -24.18
N PRO A 7 -8.43 -10.79 -23.64
CA PRO A 7 -8.60 -12.01 -24.43
C PRO A 7 -9.64 -11.83 -25.55
N LEU A 8 -10.53 -10.85 -25.37
CA LEU A 8 -11.59 -10.51 -26.32
C LEU A 8 -11.03 -9.94 -27.63
N ALA A 9 -9.83 -9.37 -27.65
CA ALA A 9 -9.17 -8.93 -28.88
C ALA A 9 -8.84 -10.10 -29.85
N ASN A 10 -8.82 -11.35 -29.36
CA ASN A 10 -8.57 -12.56 -30.15
C ASN A 10 -9.83 -13.39 -30.43
N ASN A 11 -11.03 -12.88 -30.13
CA ASN A 11 -12.26 -13.59 -30.46
C ASN A 11 -12.39 -13.74 -32.00
N PRO A 12 -12.49 -14.97 -32.55
CA PRO A 12 -12.55 -15.19 -34.00
C PRO A 12 -13.69 -14.44 -34.71
N ALA A 13 -14.83 -14.24 -34.03
CA ALA A 13 -15.97 -13.50 -34.59
C ALA A 13 -15.67 -11.99 -34.75
N ILE A 14 -14.90 -11.42 -33.81
CA ILE A 14 -14.47 -10.02 -33.86
C ILE A 14 -13.44 -9.81 -34.98
N ARG A 15 -12.56 -10.80 -35.21
CA ARG A 15 -11.55 -10.76 -36.28
C ARG A 15 -12.16 -10.64 -37.68
N GLN A 16 -13.29 -11.29 -37.93
CA GLN A 16 -13.97 -11.24 -39.24
C GLN A 16 -14.39 -9.82 -39.62
N TRP A 17 -14.85 -9.00 -38.66
CA TRP A 17 -15.21 -7.61 -38.91
C TRP A 17 -13.99 -6.72 -39.16
N ALA A 18 -12.88 -6.97 -38.45
CA ALA A 18 -11.63 -6.28 -38.70
C ALA A 18 -11.10 -6.59 -40.12
N GLU A 19 -11.13 -7.86 -40.54
CA GLU A 19 -10.68 -8.30 -41.87
C GLU A 19 -11.54 -7.72 -43.01
N ARG A 20 -12.87 -7.66 -42.84
CA ARG A 20 -13.81 -7.07 -43.81
C ARG A 20 -13.57 -5.57 -44.02
N PHE A 21 -13.12 -4.85 -43.00
CA PHE A 21 -12.77 -3.44 -43.12
C PHE A 21 -11.51 -3.21 -43.98
N TYR A 22 -10.48 -4.03 -43.82
CA TYR A 22 -9.20 -3.88 -44.54
C TYR A 22 -9.24 -4.34 -46.00
N SER A 23 -10.29 -5.05 -46.44
CA SER A 23 -10.42 -5.56 -47.81
C SER A 23 -11.00 -4.56 -48.82
N ILE A 24 -11.62 -3.47 -48.37
CA ILE A 24 -12.28 -2.48 -49.24
C ILE A 24 -11.27 -1.38 -49.62
N LYS A 25 -10.61 -1.53 -50.78
CA LYS A 25 -9.54 -0.63 -51.24
C LYS A 25 -9.92 0.48 -52.22
N ASP A 26 -11.04 0.43 -52.93
CA ASP A 26 -11.35 1.42 -53.98
C ASP A 26 -12.84 1.78 -54.04
N TRP A 27 -13.16 3.05 -54.31
CA TRP A 27 -14.53 3.55 -54.53
C TRP A 27 -14.62 4.54 -55.70
N THR A 28 -15.66 4.36 -56.52
CA THR A 28 -16.21 5.37 -57.45
C THR A 28 -17.71 5.52 -57.21
N ILE A 29 -18.18 6.77 -57.21
CA ILE A 29 -19.61 7.13 -57.07
C ILE A 29 -20.36 6.63 -58.32
N PRO A 30 -21.47 5.89 -58.20
CA PRO A 30 -22.32 5.57 -59.35
C PRO A 30 -22.96 6.84 -59.93
N ASP A 31 -23.02 6.94 -61.25
CA ASP A 31 -23.65 8.04 -62.00
C ASP A 31 -25.15 8.22 -61.64
N PRO A 32 -25.73 9.42 -61.85
CA PRO A 32 -27.12 9.72 -61.49
C PRO A 32 -28.12 8.92 -62.33
N LEU A 33 -29.26 8.64 -61.71
CA LEU A 33 -30.03 7.43 -61.94
C LEU A 33 -31.54 7.74 -62.18
N SER A 34 -32.22 6.83 -62.88
CA SER A 34 -33.59 6.79 -63.44
C SER A 34 -34.73 6.35 -62.47
N ASP A 35 -35.95 6.08 -62.96
CA ASP A 35 -37.13 5.75 -62.13
C ASP A 35 -37.06 4.41 -61.34
N GLU A 36 -36.16 3.48 -61.70
CA GLU A 36 -35.84 2.28 -60.90
C GLU A 36 -35.07 2.64 -59.59
N ASP A 37 -34.59 3.87 -59.49
CA ASP A 37 -33.65 4.28 -58.46
C ASP A 37 -34.29 4.89 -57.21
N LEU A 38 -35.59 5.23 -57.27
CA LEU A 38 -36.34 5.63 -56.07
C LEU A 38 -36.55 4.46 -55.10
N ALA A 39 -36.77 3.25 -55.63
CA ALA A 39 -36.94 2.04 -54.80
C ALA A 39 -35.60 1.59 -54.21
N LEU A 40 -34.52 1.66 -55.00
CA LEU A 40 -33.16 1.40 -54.54
C LEU A 40 -32.73 2.41 -53.47
N GLU A 41 -32.99 3.69 -53.67
CA GLU A 41 -32.64 4.75 -52.72
C GLU A 41 -33.46 4.68 -51.43
N ALA A 42 -34.74 4.31 -51.52
CA ALA A 42 -35.56 4.00 -50.35
C ALA A 42 -34.99 2.80 -49.56
N ARG A 43 -34.49 1.77 -50.25
CA ARG A 43 -33.88 0.60 -49.61
C ARG A 43 -32.53 0.92 -48.95
N ARG A 44 -31.69 1.72 -49.61
CA ARG A 44 -30.45 2.30 -49.05
C ARG A 44 -30.75 3.08 -47.78
N THR A 45 -31.73 3.99 -47.85
CA THR A 45 -32.16 4.82 -46.72
C THR A 45 -32.62 3.96 -45.54
N ALA A 46 -33.44 2.93 -45.79
CA ALA A 46 -33.91 2.01 -44.76
C ALA A 46 -32.76 1.19 -44.13
N ALA A 47 -31.83 0.66 -44.94
CA ALA A 47 -30.68 -0.10 -44.42
C ALA A 47 -29.72 0.78 -43.62
N LEU A 48 -29.45 2.01 -44.07
CA LEU A 48 -28.68 2.99 -43.31
C LEU A 48 -29.36 3.37 -41.99
N ALA A 49 -30.70 3.46 -41.97
CA ALA A 49 -31.46 3.70 -40.76
C ALA A 49 -31.36 2.52 -39.77
N GLU A 50 -31.42 1.28 -40.23
CA GLU A 50 -31.21 0.10 -39.36
C GLU A 50 -29.76 0.04 -38.84
N LEU A 51 -28.76 0.25 -39.70
CA LEU A 51 -27.35 0.31 -39.33
C LEU A 51 -27.08 1.42 -38.30
N ALA A 52 -27.78 2.55 -38.40
CA ALA A 52 -27.66 3.66 -37.45
C ALA A 52 -28.21 3.33 -36.04
N LYS A 53 -29.12 2.35 -35.91
CA LYS A 53 -29.62 1.89 -34.61
C LYS A 53 -28.59 1.07 -33.82
N ILE A 54 -27.57 0.56 -34.49
CA ILE A 54 -26.52 -0.27 -33.88
C ILE A 54 -25.57 0.62 -33.08
N SER A 55 -25.72 0.63 -31.76
CA SER A 55 -24.81 1.32 -30.84
C SER A 55 -23.67 0.41 -30.38
N ILE A 56 -22.44 0.93 -30.39
CA ILE A 56 -21.26 0.26 -29.84
C ILE A 56 -21.05 0.86 -28.45
N GLY A 57 -21.29 0.05 -27.41
CA GLY A 57 -21.23 0.54 -26.04
C GLY A 57 -19.80 0.75 -25.54
N ALA A 58 -19.62 1.72 -24.63
CA ALA A 58 -18.34 2.04 -24.01
C ALA A 58 -17.84 0.95 -23.04
N GLU A 59 -18.73 0.08 -22.58
CA GLU A 59 -18.44 -1.09 -21.74
C GLU A 59 -17.63 -2.17 -22.47
N LEU A 60 -17.63 -2.15 -23.80
CA LEU A 60 -16.89 -3.11 -24.61
C LEU A 60 -15.39 -2.82 -24.60
N ALA A 61 -14.58 -3.88 -24.66
CA ALA A 61 -13.14 -3.72 -24.72
C ALA A 61 -12.70 -3.00 -26.00
N SER A 62 -11.60 -2.26 -25.95
CA SER A 62 -11.25 -1.35 -27.06
C SER A 62 -10.94 -2.05 -28.38
N GLY A 63 -10.40 -3.27 -28.35
CA GLY A 63 -10.27 -4.13 -29.53
C GLY A 63 -11.62 -4.47 -30.17
N ALA A 64 -12.60 -4.86 -29.35
CA ALA A 64 -13.95 -5.17 -29.81
C ALA A 64 -14.66 -3.94 -30.39
N ARG A 65 -14.55 -2.79 -29.71
CA ARG A 65 -15.13 -1.52 -30.18
C ARG A 65 -14.61 -1.13 -31.56
N ARG A 66 -13.28 -1.20 -31.77
CA ARG A 66 -12.65 -0.90 -33.07
C ARG A 66 -13.13 -1.82 -34.18
N ALA A 67 -13.18 -3.13 -33.94
CA ALA A 67 -13.60 -4.08 -34.95
C ALA A 67 -15.08 -3.89 -35.35
N PHE A 68 -15.97 -3.67 -34.37
CA PHE A 68 -17.39 -3.43 -34.65
C PHE A 68 -17.63 -2.10 -35.36
N ALA A 69 -16.87 -1.07 -35.02
CA ALA A 69 -17.00 0.23 -35.67
C ALA A 69 -16.46 0.19 -37.10
N GLY A 70 -15.34 -0.53 -37.34
CA GLY A 70 -14.85 -0.88 -38.68
C GLY A 70 -15.85 -1.70 -39.49
N GLY A 71 -16.50 -2.70 -38.88
CA GLY A 71 -17.56 -3.49 -39.52
C GLY A 71 -18.78 -2.65 -39.90
N ARG A 72 -19.23 -1.77 -39.00
CA ARG A 72 -20.30 -0.80 -39.27
C ARG A 72 -19.96 0.13 -40.43
N LYS A 73 -18.71 0.60 -40.50
CA LYS A 73 -18.22 1.46 -41.59
C LYS A 73 -18.14 0.72 -42.92
N ALA A 74 -17.69 -0.53 -42.92
CA ALA A 74 -17.72 -1.39 -44.11
C ALA A 74 -19.15 -1.56 -44.63
N LEU A 75 -20.10 -1.90 -43.75
CA LEU A 75 -21.52 -2.02 -44.12
C LEU A 75 -22.12 -0.71 -44.62
N LYS A 76 -21.78 0.43 -44.01
CA LYS A 76 -22.22 1.77 -44.48
C LYS A 76 -21.77 2.00 -45.94
N ARG A 77 -20.54 1.59 -46.28
CA ARG A 77 -20.00 1.70 -47.64
C ARG A 77 -20.68 0.73 -48.60
N GLU A 78 -20.83 -0.53 -48.21
CA GLU A 78 -21.47 -1.56 -49.05
C GLU A 78 -22.95 -1.22 -49.33
N VAL A 79 -23.70 -0.74 -48.32
CA VAL A 79 -25.07 -0.24 -48.48
C VAL A 79 -25.13 0.94 -49.45
N SER A 80 -24.21 1.90 -49.33
CA SER A 80 -24.17 3.09 -50.20
C SER A 80 -23.75 2.75 -51.63
N GLY A 81 -22.93 1.70 -51.81
CA GLY A 81 -22.43 1.23 -53.10
C GLY A 81 -23.31 0.18 -53.80
N ALA A 82 -24.36 -0.31 -53.15
CA ALA A 82 -25.25 -1.34 -53.72
C ALA A 82 -25.95 -0.82 -54.99
N THR A 83 -25.80 -1.53 -56.11
CA THR A 83 -26.35 -1.15 -57.42
C THR A 83 -27.70 -1.78 -57.76
N ASP A 84 -28.17 -2.73 -56.95
CA ASP A 84 -29.46 -3.40 -57.14
C ASP A 84 -30.11 -3.77 -55.79
N ILE A 85 -31.42 -4.01 -55.81
CA ILE A 85 -32.21 -4.32 -54.60
C ILE A 85 -31.88 -5.72 -54.05
N GLY A 86 -31.48 -6.68 -54.88
CA GLY A 86 -31.18 -8.05 -54.46
C GLY A 86 -29.93 -8.16 -53.58
N ALA A 87 -29.00 -7.20 -53.68
CA ALA A 87 -27.85 -7.09 -52.77
C ALA A 87 -28.25 -6.89 -51.29
N PHE A 88 -29.45 -6.38 -51.01
CA PHE A 88 -29.87 -6.04 -49.65
C PHE A 88 -30.22 -7.25 -48.78
N ASP A 89 -30.54 -8.42 -49.35
CA ASP A 89 -30.79 -9.62 -48.54
C ASP A 89 -29.53 -10.05 -47.75
N GLY A 90 -28.35 -9.92 -48.39
CA GLY A 90 -27.07 -10.14 -47.74
C GLY A 90 -26.72 -9.03 -46.74
N LEU A 91 -26.90 -7.76 -47.14
CA LEU A 91 -26.59 -6.61 -46.29
C LEU A 91 -27.46 -6.56 -45.02
N ASP A 92 -28.74 -6.89 -45.11
CA ASP A 92 -29.63 -6.96 -43.95
C ASP A 92 -29.20 -8.06 -42.98
N THR A 93 -28.79 -9.21 -43.52
CA THR A 93 -28.24 -10.32 -42.72
C THR A 93 -26.98 -9.89 -42.00
N ASP A 94 -26.05 -9.22 -42.70
CA ASP A 94 -24.82 -8.71 -42.11
C ASP A 94 -25.05 -7.62 -41.05
N ILE A 95 -26.03 -6.72 -41.28
CA ILE A 95 -26.46 -5.71 -40.30
C ILE A 95 -27.01 -6.39 -39.03
N ALA A 96 -27.85 -7.42 -39.20
CA ALA A 96 -28.39 -8.19 -38.08
C ALA A 96 -27.29 -8.97 -37.32
N ASP A 97 -26.34 -9.56 -38.04
CA ASP A 97 -25.20 -10.29 -37.47
C ASP A 97 -24.28 -9.37 -36.67
N LEU A 98 -23.98 -8.17 -37.19
CA LEU A 98 -23.22 -7.16 -36.45
C LEU A 98 -23.93 -6.79 -35.13
N ALA A 99 -25.25 -6.55 -35.19
CA ALA A 99 -26.04 -6.25 -34.01
C ALA A 99 -26.04 -7.40 -32.98
N ALA A 100 -26.17 -8.64 -33.43
CA ALA A 100 -26.16 -9.83 -32.58
C ALA A 100 -24.79 -10.07 -31.91
N GLN A 101 -23.69 -9.84 -32.65
CA GLN A 101 -22.34 -9.97 -32.10
C GLN A 101 -22.03 -8.89 -31.07
N ILE A 102 -22.45 -7.64 -31.31
CA ILE A 102 -22.36 -6.56 -30.32
C ILE A 102 -23.16 -6.92 -29.07
N ALA A 103 -24.39 -7.42 -29.21
CA ALA A 103 -25.21 -7.85 -28.07
C ALA A 103 -24.53 -8.97 -27.26
N THR A 104 -23.91 -9.94 -27.94
CA THR A 104 -23.16 -11.03 -27.29
C THR A 104 -21.95 -10.49 -26.53
N GLN A 105 -21.18 -9.58 -27.12
CA GLN A 105 -20.02 -8.98 -26.44
C GLN A 105 -20.42 -8.10 -25.26
N ARG A 106 -21.60 -7.46 -25.31
CA ARG A 106 -22.14 -6.74 -24.15
C ARG A 106 -22.42 -7.68 -22.98
N GLN A 107 -22.98 -8.87 -23.23
CA GLN A 107 -23.19 -9.87 -22.18
C GLN A 107 -21.85 -10.34 -21.58
N ILE A 108 -20.84 -10.57 -22.43
CA ILE A 108 -19.50 -10.93 -21.97
C ILE A 108 -18.87 -9.81 -21.14
N ALA A 109 -19.02 -8.54 -21.54
CA ALA A 109 -18.52 -7.39 -20.80
C ALA A 109 -19.19 -7.24 -19.43
N LEU A 110 -20.51 -7.48 -19.35
CA LEU A 110 -21.25 -7.49 -18.08
C LEU A 110 -20.78 -8.61 -17.15
N ALA A 111 -20.67 -9.85 -17.65
CA ALA A 111 -20.17 -10.98 -16.88
C ALA A 111 -18.72 -10.74 -16.40
N ARG A 112 -17.87 -10.18 -17.27
CA ARG A 112 -16.50 -9.78 -16.90
C ARG A 112 -16.49 -8.76 -15.76
N ALA A 113 -17.33 -7.74 -15.82
CA ALA A 113 -17.41 -6.71 -14.78
C ALA A 113 -17.87 -7.30 -13.43
N ALA A 114 -18.84 -8.21 -13.45
CA ALA A 114 -19.28 -8.96 -12.26
C ALA A 114 -18.14 -9.82 -11.68
N ALA A 115 -17.46 -10.62 -12.51
CA ALA A 115 -16.30 -11.42 -12.13
C ALA A 115 -15.16 -10.58 -11.55
N GLN A 116 -14.85 -9.41 -12.15
CA GLN A 116 -13.85 -8.47 -11.63
C GLN A 116 -14.22 -7.92 -10.25
N THR A 117 -15.50 -7.60 -10.04
CA THR A 117 -16.01 -7.10 -8.77
C THR A 117 -15.93 -8.18 -7.70
N ALA A 118 -16.34 -9.41 -8.02
CA ALA A 118 -16.28 -10.55 -7.12
C ALA A 118 -14.84 -10.92 -6.76
N LEU A 119 -13.93 -10.96 -7.74
CA LEU A 119 -12.51 -11.20 -7.50
C LEU A 119 -11.90 -10.12 -6.60
N ALA A 120 -12.13 -8.84 -6.88
CA ALA A 120 -11.65 -7.75 -6.03
C ALA A 120 -12.20 -7.85 -4.59
N ALA A 121 -13.45 -8.28 -4.43
CA ALA A 121 -14.03 -8.52 -3.11
C ALA A 121 -13.37 -9.72 -2.39
N ALA A 122 -13.05 -10.80 -3.10
CA ALA A 122 -12.31 -11.94 -2.57
C ALA A 122 -10.89 -11.56 -2.12
N GLU A 123 -10.17 -10.80 -2.95
CA GLU A 123 -8.83 -10.27 -2.64
C GLU A 123 -8.87 -9.37 -1.40
N ALA A 124 -9.79 -8.40 -1.37
CA ALA A 124 -9.95 -7.51 -0.23
C ALA A 124 -10.34 -8.27 1.04
N LYS A 125 -11.18 -9.30 0.92
CA LYS A 125 -11.58 -10.13 2.06
C LYS A 125 -10.40 -10.96 2.56
N PHE A 126 -9.60 -11.57 1.69
CA PHE A 126 -8.40 -12.31 2.05
C PHE A 126 -7.40 -11.40 2.77
N GLU A 127 -7.07 -10.24 2.20
CA GLU A 127 -6.18 -9.24 2.81
C GLU A 127 -6.67 -8.83 4.21
N ALA A 128 -7.97 -8.62 4.39
CA ALA A 128 -8.55 -8.21 5.67
C ALA A 128 -8.50 -9.29 6.76
N VAL A 129 -8.37 -10.58 6.40
CA VAL A 129 -8.36 -11.68 7.37
C VAL A 129 -6.99 -12.32 7.55
N ARG A 130 -6.06 -12.14 6.60
CA ARG A 130 -4.81 -12.91 6.52
C ARG A 130 -3.99 -12.93 7.83
N ASP A 131 -3.91 -11.80 8.54
CA ASP A 131 -3.11 -11.66 9.77
C ASP A 131 -3.73 -12.39 10.97
N ALA A 132 -5.00 -12.80 10.88
CA ALA A 132 -5.70 -13.56 11.91
C ALA A 132 -5.67 -15.08 11.67
N LEU A 133 -5.26 -15.52 10.48
CA LEU A 133 -5.30 -16.93 10.09
C LEU A 133 -4.13 -17.71 10.65
N ASP A 134 -4.32 -19.01 10.85
CA ASP A 134 -3.20 -19.94 11.00
C ASP A 134 -2.57 -20.26 9.63
N GLN A 135 -1.41 -20.92 9.62
CA GLN A 135 -0.65 -21.13 8.38
C GLN A 135 -1.43 -21.93 7.34
N GLY A 136 -2.22 -22.92 7.78
CA GLY A 136 -3.01 -23.72 6.86
C GLY A 136 -4.15 -22.93 6.23
N ALA A 137 -4.95 -22.20 7.02
CA ALA A 137 -6.03 -21.37 6.48
C ALA A 137 -5.51 -20.27 5.56
N PHE A 138 -4.37 -19.64 5.90
CA PHE A 138 -3.70 -18.68 5.01
C PHE A 138 -3.40 -19.31 3.64
N THR A 139 -2.69 -20.45 3.65
CA THR A 139 -2.30 -21.17 2.42
C THR A 139 -3.52 -21.60 1.60
N TYR A 140 -4.59 -22.00 2.27
CA TYR A 140 -5.83 -22.43 1.63
C TYR A 140 -6.49 -21.27 0.87
N LEU A 141 -6.68 -20.12 1.51
CA LEU A 141 -7.33 -18.97 0.88
C LEU A 141 -6.46 -18.34 -0.21
N GLU A 142 -5.16 -18.22 0.02
CA GLU A 142 -4.21 -17.74 -0.99
C GLU A 142 -4.30 -18.56 -2.27
N ARG A 143 -4.34 -19.89 -2.15
CA ARG A 143 -4.50 -20.80 -3.30
C ARG A 143 -5.82 -20.56 -4.05
N LEU A 144 -6.93 -20.35 -3.33
CA LEU A 144 -8.23 -20.12 -3.96
C LEU A 144 -8.26 -18.79 -4.72
N VAL A 145 -7.77 -17.70 -4.11
CA VAL A 145 -7.69 -16.38 -4.75
C VAL A 145 -6.79 -16.45 -5.99
N ASN A 146 -5.63 -17.10 -5.89
CA ASN A 146 -4.73 -17.26 -7.03
C ASN A 146 -5.34 -18.11 -8.15
N ALA A 147 -6.12 -19.15 -7.83
CA ALA A 147 -6.84 -19.93 -8.84
C ALA A 147 -7.90 -19.07 -9.57
N ALA A 148 -8.69 -18.29 -8.83
CA ALA A 148 -9.68 -17.38 -9.41
C ALA A 148 -9.04 -16.32 -10.32
N ARG A 149 -7.85 -15.80 -9.95
CA ARG A 149 -7.06 -14.89 -10.80
C ARG A 149 -6.62 -15.52 -12.12
N VAL A 150 -6.07 -16.74 -12.05
CA VAL A 150 -5.63 -17.47 -13.25
C VAL A 150 -6.83 -17.75 -14.16
N ALA A 151 -7.96 -18.15 -13.59
CA ALA A 151 -9.21 -18.33 -14.32
C ALA A 151 -9.68 -17.01 -14.98
N MET A 152 -9.66 -15.89 -14.24
CA MET A 152 -9.97 -14.56 -14.77
C MET A 152 -9.09 -14.17 -15.96
N GLY A 153 -7.80 -14.51 -15.92
CA GLY A 153 -6.87 -14.22 -17.01
C GLY A 153 -7.10 -15.05 -18.27
N ASN A 154 -7.73 -16.22 -18.14
CA ASN A 154 -8.01 -17.14 -19.24
C ASN A 154 -9.46 -17.06 -19.77
N ALA A 155 -10.35 -16.38 -19.05
CA ALA A 155 -11.77 -16.30 -19.38
C ALA A 155 -12.04 -15.51 -20.67
N VAL A 156 -12.86 -16.08 -21.57
CA VAL A 156 -13.20 -15.47 -22.87
C VAL A 156 -14.70 -15.47 -23.18
N SER A 157 -15.51 -16.16 -22.39
CA SER A 157 -16.95 -16.33 -22.57
C SER A 157 -17.73 -15.94 -21.31
N VAL A 158 -19.06 -15.77 -21.44
CA VAL A 158 -19.96 -15.53 -20.30
C VAL A 158 -19.80 -16.62 -19.25
N ALA A 159 -19.82 -17.89 -19.67
CA ALA A 159 -19.72 -19.03 -18.75
C ALA A 159 -18.37 -19.07 -17.99
N ASP A 160 -17.27 -18.67 -18.64
CA ASP A 160 -15.97 -18.60 -17.97
C ASP A 160 -15.98 -17.53 -16.88
N PHE A 161 -16.53 -16.34 -17.19
CA PHE A 161 -16.61 -15.23 -16.21
C PHE A 161 -17.59 -15.53 -15.07
N GLU A 162 -18.72 -16.18 -15.36
CA GLU A 162 -19.65 -16.66 -14.31
C GLU A 162 -18.97 -17.71 -13.41
N GLY A 163 -18.11 -18.56 -13.96
CA GLY A 163 -17.28 -19.48 -13.19
C GLY A 163 -16.31 -18.75 -12.24
N VAL A 164 -15.62 -17.73 -12.74
CA VAL A 164 -14.73 -16.88 -11.92
C VAL A 164 -15.50 -16.16 -10.82
N GLU A 165 -16.68 -15.61 -11.12
CA GLU A 165 -17.54 -14.96 -10.13
C GLU A 165 -17.95 -15.93 -9.02
N SER A 166 -18.36 -17.15 -9.40
CA SER A 166 -18.73 -18.20 -8.45
C SER A 166 -17.55 -18.60 -7.56
N ASP A 167 -16.38 -18.86 -8.14
CA ASP A 167 -15.17 -19.24 -7.40
C ASP A 167 -14.73 -18.12 -6.44
N ALA A 168 -14.74 -16.86 -6.89
CA ALA A 168 -14.42 -15.71 -6.05
C ALA A 168 -15.44 -15.52 -4.91
N THR A 169 -16.72 -15.78 -5.17
CA THR A 169 -17.77 -15.73 -4.13
C THR A 169 -17.60 -16.85 -3.10
N ASP A 170 -17.22 -18.05 -3.53
CA ASP A 170 -16.86 -19.14 -2.62
C ASP A 170 -15.64 -18.75 -1.77
N CYS A 171 -14.61 -18.11 -2.36
CA CYS A 171 -13.46 -17.60 -1.60
C CYS A 171 -13.88 -16.68 -0.44
N VAL A 172 -14.82 -15.75 -0.68
CA VAL A 172 -15.33 -14.84 0.38
C VAL A 172 -16.03 -15.62 1.49
N THR A 173 -16.81 -16.63 1.13
CA THR A 173 -17.50 -17.52 2.07
C THR A 173 -16.48 -18.29 2.91
N ARG A 174 -15.52 -18.94 2.25
CA ARG A 174 -14.41 -19.67 2.89
C ARG A 174 -13.56 -18.79 3.78
N ALA A 175 -13.29 -17.54 3.38
CA ALA A 175 -12.55 -16.59 4.19
C ALA A 175 -13.32 -16.21 5.47
N THR A 176 -14.65 -16.23 5.44
CA THR A 176 -15.48 -15.98 6.63
C THR A 176 -15.48 -17.17 7.59
N GLU A 177 -15.51 -18.39 7.05
CA GLU A 177 -15.32 -19.61 7.85
C GLU A 177 -13.91 -19.64 8.49
N ALA A 178 -12.88 -19.35 7.71
CA ALA A 178 -11.50 -19.24 8.15
C ALA A 178 -11.32 -18.17 9.23
N GLN A 179 -11.96 -17.01 9.09
CA GLN A 179 -11.95 -15.95 10.11
C GLN A 179 -12.56 -16.42 11.44
N THR A 180 -13.67 -17.15 11.38
CA THR A 180 -14.33 -17.69 12.57
C THR A 180 -13.43 -18.70 13.28
N TYR A 181 -12.78 -19.57 12.51
CA TYR A 181 -11.78 -20.49 13.04
C TYR A 181 -10.53 -19.77 13.57
N GLY A 182 -10.03 -18.75 12.88
CA GLY A 182 -8.89 -17.94 13.32
C GLY A 182 -9.11 -17.28 14.67
N ALA A 183 -10.31 -16.76 14.93
CA ALA A 183 -10.69 -16.24 16.25
C ALA A 183 -10.66 -17.33 17.34
N TYR A 184 -11.13 -18.54 17.03
CA TYR A 184 -11.03 -19.67 17.96
C TYR A 184 -9.57 -20.08 18.20
N PHE A 185 -8.77 -20.15 17.14
CA PHE A 185 -7.34 -20.45 17.19
C PHE A 185 -6.58 -19.47 18.10
N ASP A 186 -6.89 -18.18 17.99
CA ASP A 186 -6.32 -17.13 18.83
C ASP A 186 -6.68 -17.30 20.30
N ASN A 187 -7.96 -17.50 20.60
CA ASN A 187 -8.43 -17.73 21.97
C ASN A 187 -7.79 -18.97 22.58
N TRP A 188 -7.70 -20.06 21.80
CA TRP A 188 -7.03 -21.29 22.21
C TRP A 188 -5.53 -21.07 22.46
N THR A 189 -4.85 -20.32 21.57
CA THR A 189 -3.42 -20.02 21.70
C THR A 189 -3.13 -19.24 22.98
N ARG A 190 -3.95 -18.23 23.30
CA ARG A 190 -3.81 -17.43 24.53
C ARG A 190 -4.14 -18.24 25.78
N ALA A 191 -5.23 -19.01 25.74
CA ALA A 191 -5.66 -19.86 26.84
C ALA A 191 -4.60 -20.91 27.21
N THR A 192 -4.08 -21.64 26.22
CA THR A 192 -3.04 -22.66 26.45
C THR A 192 -1.74 -22.06 27.00
N LEU A 193 -1.32 -20.88 26.52
CA LEU A 193 -0.16 -20.17 27.08
C LEU A 193 -0.36 -19.76 28.54
N ALA A 194 -1.54 -19.23 28.88
CA ALA A 194 -1.87 -18.86 30.24
C ALA A 194 -1.85 -20.09 31.18
N LEU A 195 -2.46 -21.21 30.75
CA LEU A 195 -2.48 -22.47 31.50
C LEU A 195 -1.07 -23.02 31.75
N ILE A 196 -0.21 -23.05 30.72
CA ILE A 196 1.20 -23.47 30.86
C ILE A 196 1.96 -22.53 31.80
N SER A 197 1.76 -21.21 31.67
CA SER A 197 2.48 -20.20 32.47
C SER A 197 2.12 -20.19 33.95
N SER A 198 0.90 -20.63 34.29
CA SER A 198 0.40 -20.72 35.67
C SER A 198 1.02 -21.87 36.48
N MET A 199 1.77 -22.76 35.83
CA MET A 199 2.44 -23.88 36.50
C MET A 199 3.66 -23.43 37.32
N PRO A 200 3.94 -24.06 38.48
CA PRO A 200 5.08 -23.70 39.33
C PRO A 200 6.43 -23.75 38.59
N LYS A 201 7.26 -22.72 38.76
CA LYS A 201 8.57 -22.59 38.08
C LYS A 201 9.77 -23.18 38.85
N SER A 202 9.56 -23.67 40.08
CA SER A 202 10.63 -23.97 41.03
C SER A 202 10.90 -25.46 41.29
N ASP A 203 10.08 -26.36 40.76
CA ASP A 203 10.22 -27.82 40.94
C ASP A 203 10.62 -28.48 39.61
N PRO A 204 11.73 -29.25 39.54
CA PRO A 204 12.14 -29.98 38.34
C PRO A 204 11.07 -30.88 37.72
N VAL A 205 10.16 -31.46 38.52
CA VAL A 205 9.04 -32.30 38.03
C VAL A 205 8.00 -31.44 37.32
N GLU A 206 7.68 -30.27 37.88
CA GLU A 206 6.74 -29.30 37.29
C GLU A 206 7.31 -28.65 36.02
N ILE A 207 8.63 -28.41 35.98
CA ILE A 207 9.32 -27.92 34.77
C ILE A 207 9.18 -28.95 33.63
N ALA A 208 9.44 -30.23 33.90
CA ALA A 208 9.30 -31.29 32.89
C ALA A 208 7.84 -31.46 32.41
N ALA A 209 6.87 -31.32 33.32
CA ALA A 209 5.44 -31.35 32.96
C ALA A 209 5.05 -30.16 32.06
N ARG A 210 5.57 -28.96 32.35
CA ARG A 210 5.37 -27.76 31.54
C ARG A 210 5.93 -27.92 30.13
N ASP A 211 7.15 -28.43 30.00
CA ASP A 211 7.80 -28.63 28.69
C ASP A 211 7.07 -29.71 27.86
N THR A 212 6.53 -30.74 28.52
CA THR A 212 5.66 -31.75 27.89
C THR A 212 4.38 -31.11 27.33
N LEU A 213 3.71 -30.26 28.12
CA LEU A 213 2.51 -29.54 27.68
C LEU A 213 2.78 -28.57 26.52
N ALA A 214 3.91 -27.86 26.55
CA ALA A 214 4.35 -27.00 25.46
C ALA A 214 4.63 -27.79 24.17
N THR A 215 5.27 -28.95 24.29
CA THR A 215 5.50 -29.87 23.16
C THR A 215 4.18 -30.37 22.57
N ALA A 216 3.26 -30.84 23.42
CA ALA A 216 1.94 -31.30 23.00
C ALA A 216 1.13 -30.19 22.32
N ARG A 217 1.23 -28.95 22.82
CA ARG A 217 0.59 -27.76 22.22
C ARG A 217 1.06 -27.58 20.76
N ASN A 218 2.37 -27.62 20.52
CA ASN A 218 2.94 -27.46 19.17
C ASN A 218 2.50 -28.60 18.23
N THR A 219 2.39 -29.83 18.73
CA THR A 219 1.84 -30.96 17.96
C THR A 219 0.41 -30.70 17.50
N GLN A 220 -0.46 -30.21 18.40
CA GLN A 220 -1.86 -29.94 18.04
C GLN A 220 -2.01 -28.76 17.08
N MET A 221 -1.18 -27.72 17.22
CA MET A 221 -1.14 -26.61 16.26
C MET A 221 -0.73 -27.09 14.87
N THR A 222 0.23 -28.01 14.79
CA THR A 222 0.69 -28.60 13.51
C THR A 222 -0.41 -29.44 12.85
N ALA A 223 -1.11 -30.26 13.64
CA ALA A 223 -2.27 -31.03 13.17
C ALA A 223 -3.41 -30.12 12.69
N ALA A 224 -3.70 -29.06 13.43
CA ALA A 224 -4.71 -28.07 13.07
C ALA A 224 -4.36 -27.35 11.76
N ALA A 225 -3.11 -26.90 11.60
CA ALA A 225 -2.61 -26.29 10.37
C ALA A 225 -2.67 -27.23 9.16
N SER A 226 -2.47 -28.52 9.37
CA SER A 226 -2.59 -29.52 8.29
C SER A 226 -4.03 -29.66 7.80
N ALA A 227 -5.01 -29.60 8.71
CA ALA A 227 -6.44 -29.67 8.38
C ALA A 227 -6.97 -28.35 7.79
N SER A 228 -6.60 -27.21 8.35
CA SER A 228 -7.03 -25.90 7.83
C SER A 228 -6.46 -25.62 6.42
N LYS A 229 -5.31 -26.21 6.07
CA LYS A 229 -4.71 -26.15 4.71
C LYS A 229 -5.60 -26.73 3.60
N THR A 230 -6.54 -27.61 3.95
CA THR A 230 -7.51 -28.16 2.99
C THR A 230 -8.88 -27.49 3.07
N GLY A 231 -9.04 -26.47 3.92
CA GLY A 231 -10.32 -25.82 4.20
C GLY A 231 -11.19 -26.57 5.23
N ASP A 232 -10.66 -27.61 5.88
CA ASP A 232 -11.39 -28.36 6.92
C ASP A 232 -11.19 -27.73 8.30
N PHE A 233 -11.87 -26.59 8.52
CA PHE A 233 -11.79 -25.85 9.77
C PHE A 233 -12.44 -26.58 10.96
N ALA A 234 -13.35 -27.51 10.71
CA ALA A 234 -13.97 -28.32 11.75
C ALA A 234 -12.95 -29.32 12.33
N THR A 235 -12.26 -30.07 11.47
CA THR A 235 -11.19 -30.97 11.88
C THR A 235 -10.03 -30.20 12.50
N ALA A 236 -9.68 -29.02 11.97
CA ALA A 236 -8.66 -28.16 12.56
C ALA A 236 -8.99 -27.76 14.01
N LYS A 237 -10.24 -27.35 14.25
CA LYS A 237 -10.74 -27.05 15.60
C LYS A 237 -10.65 -28.27 16.54
N SER A 238 -11.09 -29.44 16.07
CA SER A 238 -11.01 -30.67 16.85
C SER A 238 -9.58 -31.09 17.19
N ALA A 239 -8.61 -30.85 16.29
CA ALA A 239 -7.20 -31.08 16.57
C ALA A 239 -6.69 -30.20 17.73
N LEU A 240 -7.03 -28.91 17.75
CA LEU A 240 -6.67 -28.03 18.88
C LEU A 240 -7.31 -28.49 20.19
N GLN A 241 -8.58 -28.91 20.16
CA GLN A 241 -9.30 -29.39 21.34
C GLN A 241 -8.71 -30.68 21.93
N ALA A 242 -8.03 -31.50 21.12
CA ALA A 242 -7.36 -32.70 21.60
C ALA A 242 -6.23 -32.41 22.60
N TRP A 243 -5.77 -31.15 22.71
CA TRP A 243 -4.77 -30.77 23.72
C TRP A 243 -5.26 -30.96 25.16
N LYS A 244 -6.57 -30.86 25.42
CA LYS A 244 -7.14 -30.95 26.78
C LYS A 244 -6.79 -32.25 27.51
N SER A 245 -6.59 -33.35 26.78
CA SER A 245 -6.22 -34.65 27.37
C SER A 245 -4.83 -34.67 28.00
N ASN A 246 -4.04 -33.61 27.83
CA ASN A 246 -2.74 -33.45 28.48
C ASN A 246 -2.85 -32.70 29.82
N LEU A 247 -4.01 -32.11 30.13
CA LEU A 247 -4.26 -31.40 31.38
C LEU A 247 -4.68 -32.37 32.50
N ALA A 248 -4.48 -31.94 33.75
CA ALA A 248 -4.99 -32.66 34.91
C ALA A 248 -6.52 -32.58 35.04
N ASP A 249 -7.09 -31.44 34.63
CA ASP A 249 -8.52 -31.23 34.46
C ASP A 249 -8.78 -30.78 33.02
N GLU A 250 -9.61 -31.52 32.29
CA GLU A 250 -9.92 -31.18 30.90
C GLU A 250 -10.80 -29.93 30.80
N ASP A 251 -11.59 -29.62 31.83
CA ASP A 251 -12.52 -28.48 31.86
C ASP A 251 -11.76 -27.14 31.94
N ASP A 252 -10.51 -27.15 32.43
CA ASP A 252 -9.62 -25.98 32.50
C ASP A 252 -9.42 -25.32 31.13
N LEU A 253 -9.37 -26.11 30.04
CA LEU A 253 -9.20 -25.56 28.69
C LEU A 253 -10.45 -24.77 28.27
N ASP A 254 -11.63 -25.34 28.46
CA ASP A 254 -12.89 -24.73 28.03
C ASP A 254 -13.17 -23.45 28.83
N ASP A 255 -12.89 -23.45 30.14
CA ASP A 255 -13.03 -22.28 30.99
C ASP A 255 -12.01 -21.17 30.65
N ALA A 256 -10.76 -21.53 30.35
CA ALA A 256 -9.74 -20.58 29.92
C ALA A 256 -10.09 -19.93 28.57
N VAL A 257 -10.53 -20.72 27.59
CA VAL A 257 -10.99 -20.23 26.28
C VAL A 257 -12.22 -19.32 26.44
N ALA A 258 -13.17 -19.69 27.31
CA ALA A 258 -14.36 -18.87 27.57
C ALA A 258 -14.01 -17.53 28.25
N TYR A 259 -13.05 -17.52 29.18
CA TYR A 259 -12.56 -16.28 29.78
C TYR A 259 -11.89 -15.37 28.74
N ASP A 260 -11.03 -15.90 27.89
CA ASP A 260 -10.32 -15.10 26.87
C ASP A 260 -11.29 -14.49 25.84
N ALA A 261 -12.31 -15.24 25.40
CA ALA A 261 -13.38 -14.73 24.55
C ALA A 261 -14.18 -13.59 25.21
N LEU A 262 -14.42 -13.66 26.53
CA LEU A 262 -15.07 -12.59 27.29
C LEU A 262 -14.16 -11.35 27.40
N LEU A 263 -12.86 -11.55 27.65
CA LEU A 263 -11.86 -10.49 27.69
C LEU A 263 -11.77 -9.77 26.33
N GLU A 264 -11.76 -10.50 25.23
CA GLU A 264 -11.79 -9.93 23.89
C GLU A 264 -13.06 -9.10 23.66
N THR A 265 -14.22 -9.64 24.04
CA THR A 265 -15.51 -8.92 23.97
C THR A 265 -15.46 -7.61 24.77
N TYR A 266 -14.87 -7.65 25.96
CA TYR A 266 -14.63 -6.46 26.77
C TYR A 266 -13.74 -5.45 26.04
N MET A 267 -12.59 -5.90 25.51
CA MET A 267 -11.63 -5.05 24.82
C MET A 267 -12.24 -4.35 23.60
N GLN A 268 -13.02 -5.08 22.79
CA GLN A 268 -13.63 -4.54 21.57
C GLN A 268 -14.82 -3.60 21.86
N LYS A 269 -15.74 -3.98 22.76
CA LYS A 269 -17.04 -3.31 22.88
C LYS A 269 -17.14 -2.33 24.06
N TYR A 270 -16.39 -2.56 25.12
CA TYR A 270 -16.57 -1.89 26.41
C TYR A 270 -15.36 -1.08 26.88
N HIS A 271 -14.14 -1.50 26.52
CA HIS A 271 -12.91 -0.92 27.04
C HIS A 271 -12.83 0.60 26.90
N SER A 272 -13.13 1.17 25.73
CA SER A 272 -13.13 2.63 25.54
C SER A 272 -14.13 3.34 26.46
N ARG A 273 -15.33 2.79 26.64
CA ARG A 273 -16.33 3.35 27.58
C ARG A 273 -15.85 3.23 29.02
N CYS A 274 -15.28 2.07 29.39
CA CYS A 274 -14.67 1.87 30.69
C CYS A 274 -13.55 2.86 30.95
N GLN A 275 -12.62 3.07 30.01
CA GLN A 275 -11.57 4.08 30.13
C GLN A 275 -12.15 5.48 30.36
N ILE A 276 -13.21 5.85 29.62
CA ILE A 276 -13.88 7.14 29.81
C ILE A 276 -14.42 7.28 31.24
N ILE A 277 -15.14 6.26 31.70
CA ILE A 277 -15.78 6.23 33.01
C ILE A 277 -14.73 6.16 34.13
N LEU A 278 -13.72 5.29 34.02
CA LEU A 278 -12.70 5.05 35.03
C LEU A 278 -11.66 6.18 35.14
N ALA A 279 -11.55 7.04 34.14
CA ALA A 279 -10.81 8.29 34.21
C ALA A 279 -11.69 9.51 34.54
N SER A 280 -12.99 9.31 34.82
CA SER A 280 -13.88 10.37 35.25
C SER A 280 -13.87 10.54 36.78
N GLN A 281 -14.62 11.54 37.26
CA GLN A 281 -14.65 11.91 38.68
C GLN A 281 -15.85 11.30 39.42
N LEU A 282 -16.43 10.24 38.85
CA LEU A 282 -17.43 9.40 39.49
C LEU A 282 -16.84 8.71 40.73
N ARG A 283 -17.63 8.65 41.81
CA ARG A 283 -17.15 8.25 43.14
C ARG A 283 -16.80 6.76 43.23
N ASP A 284 -17.57 5.93 42.57
CA ASP A 284 -17.49 4.46 42.58
C ASP A 284 -16.44 3.89 41.61
N VAL A 285 -15.83 4.72 40.76
CA VAL A 285 -14.71 4.35 39.88
C VAL A 285 -13.58 3.64 40.63
N LYS A 286 -13.32 4.04 41.89
CA LYS A 286 -12.28 3.41 42.71
C LYS A 286 -12.49 1.91 42.90
N THR A 287 -13.74 1.46 42.96
CA THR A 287 -14.10 0.04 43.09
C THR A 287 -13.72 -0.76 41.83
N PHE A 288 -13.95 -0.18 40.66
CA PHE A 288 -13.77 -0.85 39.36
C PHE A 288 -12.38 -0.66 38.74
N LYS A 289 -11.59 0.32 39.22
CA LYS A 289 -10.28 0.67 38.64
C LYS A 289 -9.31 -0.52 38.57
N SER A 290 -9.41 -1.45 39.53
CA SER A 290 -8.57 -2.66 39.58
C SER A 290 -9.24 -3.90 39.00
N HIS A 291 -10.51 -3.88 38.59
CA HIS A 291 -11.23 -5.10 38.18
C HIS A 291 -10.61 -5.79 36.97
N LEU A 292 -10.14 -5.04 35.96
CA LEU A 292 -9.48 -5.62 34.79
C LEU A 292 -8.16 -6.30 35.18
N LYS A 293 -7.36 -5.64 36.02
CA LYS A 293 -6.11 -6.21 36.55
C LYS A 293 -6.39 -7.46 37.39
N ASN A 294 -7.34 -7.37 38.32
CA ASN A 294 -7.70 -8.48 39.20
C ASN A 294 -8.30 -9.66 38.42
N ALA A 295 -9.08 -9.42 37.37
CA ALA A 295 -9.60 -10.47 36.50
C ALA A 295 -8.45 -11.22 35.82
N LYS A 296 -7.48 -10.50 35.26
CA LYS A 296 -6.26 -11.08 34.68
C LYS A 296 -5.48 -11.90 35.72
N THR A 297 -5.26 -11.36 36.92
CA THR A 297 -4.60 -12.09 38.02
C THR A 297 -5.33 -13.38 38.38
N LYS A 298 -6.66 -13.34 38.50
CA LYS A 298 -7.48 -14.52 38.81
C LYS A 298 -7.40 -15.60 37.73
N ALA A 299 -7.34 -15.19 36.46
CA ALA A 299 -7.15 -16.12 35.36
C ALA A 299 -5.76 -16.80 35.43
N THR A 300 -4.70 -16.10 35.85
CA THR A 300 -3.38 -16.70 36.09
C THR A 300 -3.39 -17.69 37.25
N GLU A 301 -4.24 -17.47 38.25
CA GLU A 301 -4.46 -18.39 39.39
C GLU A 301 -5.39 -19.59 39.04
N ARG A 302 -5.84 -19.70 37.78
CA ARG A 302 -6.85 -20.66 37.30
C ARG A 302 -8.24 -20.53 37.93
N ASP A 303 -8.54 -19.38 38.54
CA ASP A 303 -9.87 -19.05 39.05
C ASP A 303 -10.68 -18.31 37.98
N TYR A 304 -11.02 -19.03 36.89
CA TYR A 304 -11.73 -18.47 35.74
C TYR A 304 -13.16 -18.01 36.09
N THR A 305 -13.77 -18.60 37.13
CA THR A 305 -15.09 -18.17 37.62
C THR A 305 -15.01 -16.76 38.23
N ALA A 306 -14.06 -16.51 39.14
CA ALA A 306 -13.88 -15.16 39.68
C ALA A 306 -13.38 -14.16 38.63
N ALA A 307 -12.51 -14.60 37.71
CA ALA A 307 -12.00 -13.76 36.63
C ALA A 307 -13.12 -13.26 35.71
N ARG A 308 -14.01 -14.16 35.26
CA ARG A 308 -15.18 -13.82 34.45
C ARG A 308 -16.15 -12.91 35.20
N ALA A 309 -16.40 -13.16 36.48
CA ALA A 309 -17.29 -12.32 37.29
C ALA A 309 -16.80 -10.86 37.38
N LEU A 310 -15.48 -10.64 37.52
CA LEU A 310 -14.89 -9.31 37.55
C LEU A 310 -14.99 -8.58 36.19
N LEU A 311 -14.77 -9.28 35.07
CA LEU A 311 -14.97 -8.72 33.73
C LEU A 311 -16.44 -8.38 33.46
N GLN A 312 -17.36 -9.29 33.81
CA GLN A 312 -18.78 -9.07 33.65
C GLN A 312 -19.25 -7.86 34.46
N ALA A 313 -18.78 -7.71 35.71
CA ALA A 313 -19.07 -6.55 36.53
C ALA A 313 -18.58 -5.23 35.89
N LEU A 314 -17.43 -5.24 35.22
CA LEU A 314 -16.95 -4.08 34.44
C LEU A 314 -17.84 -3.77 33.23
N MET A 315 -18.25 -4.80 32.49
CA MET A 315 -19.13 -4.65 31.33
C MET A 315 -20.49 -4.10 31.73
N ASP A 316 -21.07 -4.62 32.80
CA ASP A 316 -22.35 -4.17 33.37
C ASP A 316 -22.25 -2.73 33.90
N TYR A 317 -21.10 -2.36 34.47
CA TYR A 317 -20.81 -1.01 34.92
C TYR A 317 -20.76 0.01 33.75
N ALA A 318 -20.29 -0.41 32.57
CA ALA A 318 -20.01 0.43 31.41
C ALA A 318 -21.25 0.84 30.58
N THR A 319 -22.31 1.30 31.24
CA THR A 319 -23.58 1.67 30.58
C THR A 319 -23.47 3.00 29.79
N PRO A 320 -24.22 3.17 28.67
CA PRO A 320 -24.24 4.42 27.92
C PRO A 320 -24.67 5.65 28.75
N ALA A 321 -25.57 5.46 29.72
CA ALA A 321 -26.01 6.54 30.61
C ALA A 321 -24.87 7.02 31.52
N ARG A 322 -24.10 6.09 32.07
CA ARG A 322 -22.93 6.40 32.90
C ARG A 322 -21.81 7.02 32.07
N THR A 323 -21.57 6.54 30.85
CA THR A 323 -20.63 7.20 29.91
C THR A 323 -21.03 8.65 29.64
N ARG A 324 -22.32 8.94 29.42
CA ARG A 324 -22.81 10.32 29.21
C ARG A 324 -22.63 11.20 30.45
N LEU A 325 -22.87 10.67 31.64
CA LEU A 325 -22.61 11.39 32.90
C LEU A 325 -21.11 11.65 33.08
N ALA A 326 -20.27 10.63 32.90
CA ALA A 326 -18.81 10.73 32.97
C ALA A 326 -18.26 11.79 32.00
N ARG A 327 -18.73 11.80 30.73
CA ARG A 327 -18.36 12.84 29.76
C ARG A 327 -18.81 14.22 30.20
N TYR A 328 -19.99 14.35 30.79
CA TYR A 328 -20.47 15.62 31.27
C TYR A 328 -19.64 16.14 32.45
N LEU A 329 -19.29 15.26 33.40
CA LEU A 329 -18.43 15.60 34.55
C LEU A 329 -17.00 16.00 34.16
N ARG A 330 -16.48 15.49 33.03
CA ARG A 330 -15.22 15.97 32.46
C ARG A 330 -15.25 17.42 31.98
N GLY A 331 -16.45 18.02 31.81
CA GLY A 331 -16.61 19.42 31.46
C GLY A 331 -16.43 20.38 32.65
N PHE A 332 -16.14 19.85 33.84
CA PHE A 332 -15.97 20.64 35.06
C PHE A 332 -14.53 20.51 35.58
N ASP A 333 -13.97 21.63 36.06
CA ASP A 333 -12.70 21.65 36.76
C ASP A 333 -12.90 21.24 38.23
N MET A 334 -12.44 20.04 38.56
CA MET A 334 -12.55 19.47 39.91
C MET A 334 -11.58 20.09 40.92
N SER A 335 -10.64 20.94 40.49
CA SER A 335 -9.82 21.76 41.39
C SER A 335 -10.67 22.72 42.24
N MET A 336 -11.91 22.99 41.81
CA MET A 336 -12.88 23.81 42.55
C MET A 336 -13.54 23.08 43.74
N MET A 337 -13.45 21.75 43.83
CA MET A 337 -14.01 20.98 44.95
C MET A 337 -13.57 21.45 46.35
N PRO A 338 -12.27 21.73 46.60
CA PRO A 338 -11.82 22.25 47.90
C PRO A 338 -12.06 23.75 48.10
N THR A 339 -12.24 24.55 47.04
CA THR A 339 -12.24 26.02 47.09
C THR A 339 -13.62 26.66 46.97
N ASP A 340 -14.61 25.98 46.38
CA ASP A 340 -15.99 26.46 46.22
C ASP A 340 -17.01 25.53 46.91
N ALA A 341 -17.68 26.04 47.95
CA ALA A 341 -18.64 25.27 48.75
C ALA A 341 -19.91 24.87 47.98
N THR A 342 -20.35 25.70 47.03
CA THR A 342 -21.56 25.47 46.22
C THR A 342 -21.29 24.38 45.19
N PHE A 343 -20.14 24.44 44.52
CA PHE A 343 -19.66 23.41 43.60
C PHE A 343 -19.47 22.08 44.33
N LYS A 344 -18.83 22.11 45.50
CA LYS A 344 -18.63 20.92 46.35
C LYS A 344 -19.94 20.25 46.72
N ALA A 345 -20.95 21.01 47.14
CA ALA A 345 -22.26 20.46 47.49
C ALA A 345 -22.93 19.79 46.28
N ALA A 346 -22.83 20.39 45.10
CA ALA A 346 -23.42 19.84 43.88
C ALA A 346 -22.74 18.56 43.40
N MET A 347 -21.41 18.52 43.42
CA MET A 347 -20.67 17.30 43.07
C MET A 347 -20.97 16.17 44.07
N LEU A 348 -21.09 16.47 45.37
CA LEU A 348 -21.49 15.49 46.37
C LEU A 348 -22.92 14.95 46.14
N GLU A 349 -23.85 15.78 45.67
CA GLU A 349 -25.21 15.36 45.35
C GLU A 349 -25.25 14.44 44.10
N VAL A 350 -24.50 14.78 43.05
CA VAL A 350 -24.31 13.92 41.88
C VAL A 350 -23.71 12.57 42.28
N GLN A 351 -22.69 12.59 43.16
CA GLN A 351 -22.05 11.38 43.68
C GLN A 351 -23.00 10.52 44.53
N LYS A 352 -23.98 11.12 45.23
CA LYS A 352 -25.02 10.35 45.94
C LYS A 352 -25.98 9.67 44.98
N GLN A 353 -26.44 10.38 43.95
CA GLN A 353 -27.43 9.84 43.00
C GLN A 353 -26.87 8.75 42.07
N ASP A 354 -25.55 8.75 41.85
CA ASP A 354 -24.86 7.76 41.01
C ASP A 354 -24.27 6.56 41.78
N ALA A 355 -24.35 6.56 43.11
CA ALA A 355 -23.78 5.49 43.94
C ALA A 355 -24.48 4.13 43.72
N LEU A 356 -23.67 3.07 43.62
CA LEU A 356 -24.13 1.68 43.64
C LEU A 356 -24.84 1.37 44.98
N GLY A 357 -26.09 0.92 44.89
CA GLY A 357 -26.89 0.46 46.03
C GLY A 357 -27.88 1.48 46.62
N GLN A 358 -27.79 2.77 46.26
CA GLN A 358 -28.84 3.76 46.54
C GLN A 358 -29.19 4.53 45.27
N GLY A 359 -30.16 4.01 44.53
CA GLY A 359 -30.77 4.70 43.40
C GLY A 359 -30.11 4.47 42.04
N ASN A 360 -28.78 4.28 41.91
CA ASN A 360 -28.03 4.06 40.65
C ASN A 360 -28.72 4.68 39.40
N LYS A 361 -28.86 6.02 39.39
CA LYS A 361 -29.59 6.75 38.34
C LYS A 361 -28.66 7.73 37.62
N PRO A 362 -27.67 7.27 36.82
CA PRO A 362 -26.76 8.17 36.09
C PRO A 362 -27.50 9.15 35.17
N LYS A 363 -28.65 8.74 34.62
CA LYS A 363 -29.53 9.61 33.83
C LYS A 363 -30.12 10.74 34.69
N ALA A 364 -30.61 10.44 35.88
CA ALA A 364 -31.19 11.44 36.78
C ALA A 364 -30.12 12.38 37.33
N ALA A 365 -28.97 11.84 37.74
CA ALA A 365 -27.83 12.63 38.21
C ALA A 365 -27.35 13.63 37.15
N ARG A 366 -27.28 13.22 35.87
CA ARG A 366 -27.00 14.13 34.76
C ARG A 366 -28.07 15.19 34.60
N THR A 367 -29.36 14.81 34.59
CA THR A 367 -30.47 15.76 34.45
C THR A 367 -30.48 16.79 35.57
N TRP A 368 -30.27 16.33 36.81
CA TRP A 368 -30.15 17.19 37.98
C TRP A 368 -28.97 18.16 37.83
N LEU A 369 -27.79 17.66 37.48
CA LEU A 369 -26.59 18.49 37.33
C LEU A 369 -26.74 19.53 36.22
N VAL A 370 -27.37 19.19 35.10
CA VAL A 370 -27.70 20.14 34.03
C VAL A 370 -28.63 21.26 34.54
N ASN A 371 -29.63 20.93 35.36
CA ASN A 371 -30.52 21.93 35.93
C ASN A 371 -29.82 22.79 36.98
N TRP A 372 -29.01 22.19 37.84
CA TRP A 372 -28.18 22.90 38.81
C TRP A 372 -27.21 23.86 38.14
N ALA A 373 -26.58 23.43 37.04
CA ALA A 373 -25.66 24.27 36.26
C ALA A 373 -26.36 25.53 35.72
N LYS A 374 -27.60 25.40 35.25
CA LYS A 374 -28.41 26.54 34.77
C LYS A 374 -28.72 27.55 35.88
N THR A 375 -28.96 27.09 37.10
CA THR A 375 -29.27 27.96 38.24
C THR A 375 -28.03 28.55 38.93
N ASN A 376 -26.83 28.05 38.61
CA ASN A 376 -25.55 28.45 39.22
C ASN A 376 -24.51 28.87 38.16
N GLY A 377 -24.94 29.71 37.21
CA GLY A 377 -24.17 30.05 36.00
C GLY A 377 -22.76 30.60 36.25
N THR A 378 -22.54 31.40 37.30
CA THR A 378 -21.21 31.98 37.60
C THR A 378 -20.17 30.92 37.95
N VAL A 379 -20.49 30.02 38.90
CA VAL A 379 -19.61 28.91 39.31
C VAL A 379 -19.35 27.96 38.15
N MET A 380 -20.37 27.75 37.32
CA MET A 380 -20.27 26.95 36.10
C MET A 380 -19.34 27.55 35.06
N ASN A 381 -19.43 28.85 34.82
CA ASN A 381 -18.59 29.55 33.85
C ASN A 381 -17.13 29.53 34.26
N GLU A 382 -16.83 29.69 35.56
CA GLU A 382 -15.49 29.53 36.09
C GLU A 382 -14.96 28.10 35.85
N SER A 383 -15.73 27.09 36.25
CA SER A 383 -15.35 25.68 36.10
C SER A 383 -15.13 25.29 34.65
N LEU A 384 -16.02 25.71 33.75
CA LEU A 384 -15.94 25.42 32.32
C LEU A 384 -14.76 26.15 31.68
N SER A 385 -14.50 27.40 32.04
CA SER A 385 -13.40 28.19 31.47
C SER A 385 -12.03 27.58 31.79
N LYS A 386 -11.82 27.19 33.06
CA LYS A 386 -10.59 26.51 33.51
C LYS A 386 -10.44 25.13 32.85
N GLN A 387 -11.54 24.37 32.75
CA GLN A 387 -11.53 23.05 32.13
C GLN A 387 -11.28 23.11 30.61
N VAL A 388 -11.78 24.13 29.92
CA VAL A 388 -11.53 24.33 28.48
C VAL A 388 -10.04 24.50 28.20
N LEU A 389 -9.32 25.34 28.97
CA LEU A 389 -7.87 25.49 28.79
C LEU A 389 -7.13 24.18 29.06
N SER A 390 -7.42 23.51 30.18
CA SER A 390 -6.72 22.28 30.54
C SER A 390 -6.98 21.13 29.57
N SER A 391 -8.22 20.97 29.09
CA SER A 391 -8.64 19.82 28.28
C SER A 391 -8.44 20.02 26.78
N LEU A 392 -8.47 21.26 26.27
CA LEU A 392 -8.37 21.55 24.84
C LEU A 392 -6.99 22.06 24.41
N GLN A 393 -6.04 22.30 25.33
CA GLN A 393 -4.68 22.75 25.00
C GLN A 393 -4.04 21.85 23.94
N SER A 394 -4.07 20.53 24.12
CA SER A 394 -3.46 19.61 23.14
C SER A 394 -4.16 19.67 21.78
N LYS A 395 -5.47 19.92 21.74
CA LYS A 395 -6.23 20.07 20.50
C LYS A 395 -5.89 21.39 19.80
N TYR A 396 -5.73 22.46 20.56
CA TYR A 396 -5.21 23.75 20.07
C TYR A 396 -3.82 23.59 19.45
N GLU A 397 -2.86 22.96 20.16
CA GLU A 397 -1.51 22.73 19.64
C GLU A 397 -1.49 21.84 18.39
N ALA A 398 -2.38 20.86 18.29
CA ALA A 398 -2.51 20.03 17.10
C ALA A 398 -3.06 20.82 15.90
N LEU A 399 -4.14 21.58 16.09
CA LEU A 399 -4.75 22.36 15.02
C LEU A 399 -3.86 23.49 14.51
N LYS A 400 -3.05 24.09 15.39
CA LYS A 400 -2.03 25.07 15.04
C LYS A 400 -1.05 24.57 13.97
N LYS A 401 -0.84 23.25 13.86
CA LYS A 401 0.05 22.63 12.86
C LYS A 401 -0.63 22.37 11.51
N VAL A 402 -1.95 22.38 11.46
CA VAL A 402 -2.75 21.94 10.30
C VAL A 402 -3.47 23.11 9.63
N LEU A 403 -3.97 24.07 10.41
CA LEU A 403 -4.65 25.26 9.88
C LEU A 403 -3.66 26.23 9.21
N LYS A 404 -4.17 26.99 8.23
CA LYS A 404 -3.46 28.06 7.52
C LYS A 404 -4.15 29.40 7.79
N ASP A 405 -3.55 30.51 7.35
CA ASP A 405 -4.19 31.81 7.46
C ASP A 405 -5.36 31.95 6.46
N PRO A 406 -6.47 32.61 6.85
CA PRO A 406 -6.65 33.40 8.08
C PRO A 406 -7.07 32.63 9.35
N GLU A 407 -7.46 31.36 9.25
CA GLU A 407 -8.04 30.60 10.38
C GLU A 407 -7.05 30.33 11.52
N LEU A 408 -5.78 30.11 11.17
CA LEU A 408 -4.71 29.92 12.14
C LEU A 408 -4.55 31.15 13.03
N SER A 409 -4.50 32.34 12.42
CA SER A 409 -4.44 33.61 13.14
C SER A 409 -5.63 33.80 14.07
N ASP A 410 -6.84 33.44 13.64
CA ASP A 410 -8.05 33.57 14.47
C ASP A 410 -8.09 32.57 15.63
N LEU A 411 -7.63 31.32 15.42
CA LEU A 411 -7.47 30.34 16.49
C LEU A 411 -6.51 30.82 17.58
N ILE A 412 -5.36 31.36 17.19
CA ILE A 412 -4.36 31.87 18.13
C ILE A 412 -4.91 33.07 18.90
N ALA A 413 -5.54 34.03 18.20
CA ALA A 413 -6.12 35.21 18.82
C ALA A 413 -7.23 34.85 19.83
N THR A 414 -8.15 33.96 19.43
CA THR A 414 -9.27 33.53 20.28
C THR A 414 -8.79 32.73 21.50
N TRP A 415 -7.82 31.81 21.32
CA TRP A 415 -7.25 31.04 22.43
C TRP A 415 -6.54 31.93 23.45
N THR A 416 -5.66 32.82 22.97
CA THR A 416 -4.88 33.73 23.82
C THR A 416 -5.79 34.68 24.60
N ALA A 417 -6.86 35.17 23.98
CA ALA A 417 -7.84 36.03 24.65
C ALA A 417 -8.60 35.28 25.76
N HIS A 418 -8.97 34.02 25.54
CA HIS A 418 -9.58 33.18 26.57
C HIS A 418 -8.61 32.89 27.73
N GLU A 419 -7.37 32.52 27.41
CA GLU A 419 -6.31 32.25 28.40
C GLU A 419 -6.04 33.45 29.33
N ALA A 420 -5.97 34.66 28.76
CA ALA A 420 -5.81 35.88 29.52
C ALA A 420 -6.96 36.13 30.52
N ARG A 421 -8.20 35.82 30.14
CA ARG A 421 -9.38 35.97 31.02
C ARG A 421 -9.40 34.97 32.15
N VAL A 422 -9.03 33.72 31.88
CA VAL A 422 -8.92 32.70 32.94
C VAL A 422 -7.83 33.06 33.94
N THR A 423 -6.69 33.56 33.46
CA THR A 423 -5.58 34.04 34.30
C THR A 423 -6.00 35.23 35.18
N ALA A 424 -6.84 36.13 34.65
CA ALA A 424 -7.36 37.29 35.37
C ALA A 424 -8.49 36.97 36.35
N GLY A 425 -9.06 35.76 36.34
CA GLY A 425 -10.17 35.37 37.21
C GLY A 425 -11.53 35.96 36.81
N ASP A 426 -11.73 36.32 35.53
CA ASP A 426 -12.92 37.00 35.03
C ASP A 426 -13.87 36.03 34.28
N PHE A 427 -14.98 35.65 34.93
CA PHE A 427 -15.86 34.53 34.52
C PHE A 427 -17.37 34.89 34.45
N THR A 428 -17.71 36.11 34.04
CA THR A 428 -19.13 36.55 34.00
C THR A 428 -19.95 35.80 32.94
N ALA A 429 -21.26 36.04 32.87
CA ALA A 429 -22.10 35.49 31.79
C ALA A 429 -21.72 36.03 30.40
N THR A 430 -20.93 37.12 30.34
CA THR A 430 -20.49 37.81 29.13
C THR A 430 -18.97 37.81 28.94
N THR A 431 -18.21 37.20 29.87
CA THR A 431 -16.74 37.10 29.85
C THR A 431 -16.29 35.66 30.13
N GLY A 432 -15.13 35.21 29.63
CA GLY A 432 -14.67 33.82 29.79
C GLY A 432 -15.32 32.83 28.80
N ALA A 433 -15.61 31.59 29.22
CA ALA A 433 -16.05 30.51 28.31
C ALA A 433 -17.30 30.87 27.47
N ALA A 434 -18.26 31.60 28.03
CA ALA A 434 -19.48 31.97 27.29
C ALA A 434 -19.18 32.86 26.05
N GLN A 435 -18.09 33.62 26.07
CA GLN A 435 -17.68 34.50 24.96
C GLN A 435 -16.83 33.75 23.93
N TYR A 436 -15.83 32.98 24.38
CA TYR A 436 -14.82 32.41 23.49
C TYR A 436 -15.10 30.96 23.05
N LEU A 437 -15.80 30.19 23.88
CA LEU A 437 -16.04 28.77 23.61
C LEU A 437 -16.82 28.53 22.30
N PRO A 438 -17.89 29.30 21.95
CA PRO A 438 -18.58 29.08 20.68
C PRO A 438 -17.67 29.25 19.47
N LYS A 439 -16.75 30.23 19.49
CA LYS A 439 -15.79 30.48 18.41
C LYS A 439 -14.70 29.41 18.37
N LEU A 440 -14.14 29.04 19.53
CA LEU A 440 -13.18 27.93 19.64
C LEU A 440 -13.79 26.61 19.17
N GLU A 441 -15.05 26.33 19.53
CA GLU A 441 -15.75 25.13 19.08
C GLU A 441 -15.92 25.11 17.56
N ALA A 442 -16.30 26.24 16.94
CA ALA A 442 -16.41 26.37 15.49
C ALA A 442 -15.05 26.14 14.79
N LEU A 443 -13.98 26.79 15.26
CA LEU A 443 -12.62 26.60 14.75
C LEU A 443 -12.13 25.16 14.94
N PHE A 444 -12.48 24.54 16.07
CA PHE A 444 -12.17 23.14 16.36
C PHE A 444 -12.97 22.13 15.54
N GLN A 445 -14.06 22.54 14.88
CA GLN A 445 -14.76 21.72 13.89
C GLN A 445 -14.06 21.72 12.53
N LEU A 446 -13.24 22.72 12.19
CA LEU A 446 -12.47 22.74 10.94
C LEU A 446 -11.52 21.53 10.82
N ALA A 447 -11.10 20.97 11.96
CA ALA A 447 -10.37 19.70 12.02
C ALA A 447 -11.06 18.55 11.27
N LYS A 448 -12.40 18.54 11.25
CA LYS A 448 -13.19 17.45 10.65
C LYS A 448 -13.21 17.48 9.12
N VAL A 449 -12.88 18.61 8.53
CA VAL A 449 -12.91 18.83 7.08
C VAL A 449 -11.52 19.16 6.52
N ALA A 450 -10.47 19.00 7.34
CA ALA A 450 -9.11 19.34 6.95
C ALA A 450 -8.61 18.44 5.80
N ASP A 451 -8.93 17.15 5.85
CA ASP A 451 -8.54 16.20 4.81
C ASP A 451 -9.29 16.45 3.50
N GLU A 452 -10.60 16.69 3.56
CA GLU A 452 -11.41 17.07 2.39
C GLU A 452 -10.93 18.38 1.75
N ARG A 453 -10.53 19.36 2.56
CA ARG A 453 -9.94 20.61 2.04
C ARG A 453 -8.57 20.40 1.42
N ASN A 454 -7.76 19.50 1.98
CA ASN A 454 -6.49 19.09 1.37
C ASN A 454 -6.73 18.38 0.03
N GLU A 455 -7.78 17.58 -0.08
CA GLU A 455 -8.19 16.96 -1.34
C GLU A 455 -8.64 18.00 -2.36
N ILE A 456 -9.46 18.99 -1.97
CA ILE A 456 -9.81 20.14 -2.83
C ILE A 456 -8.54 20.80 -3.38
N ALA A 457 -7.58 21.10 -2.50
CA ALA A 457 -6.30 21.70 -2.91
C ALA A 457 -5.48 20.79 -3.83
N ALA A 458 -5.48 19.48 -3.60
CA ALA A 458 -4.81 18.50 -4.44
C ALA A 458 -5.44 18.42 -5.85
N ILE A 459 -6.78 18.43 -5.94
CA ILE A 459 -7.49 18.47 -7.23
C ILE A 459 -7.13 19.74 -8.00
N LEU A 460 -7.16 20.91 -7.35
CA LEU A 460 -6.83 22.19 -8.00
C LEU A 460 -5.35 22.28 -8.42
N ALA A 461 -4.44 21.67 -7.66
CA ALA A 461 -3.03 21.59 -8.02
C ALA A 461 -2.78 20.64 -9.21
N GLN A 462 -3.49 19.51 -9.26
CA GLN A 462 -3.39 18.53 -10.32
C GLN A 462 -4.08 18.99 -11.62
N TYR A 463 -5.18 19.74 -11.49
CA TYR A 463 -6.00 20.25 -12.59
C TYR A 463 -6.16 21.78 -12.48
N PRO A 464 -5.16 22.59 -12.87
CA PRO A 464 -5.21 24.04 -12.72
C PRO A 464 -6.41 24.70 -13.42
N GLU A 465 -6.90 24.14 -14.52
CA GLU A 465 -8.10 24.60 -15.22
C GLU A 465 -9.37 24.51 -14.36
N ALA A 466 -9.41 23.59 -13.38
CA ALA A 466 -10.54 23.46 -12.47
C ALA A 466 -10.73 24.70 -11.58
N ALA A 467 -9.68 25.50 -11.38
CA ALA A 467 -9.78 26.76 -10.65
C ALA A 467 -10.67 27.79 -11.38
N GLY A 468 -10.78 27.72 -12.71
CA GLY A 468 -11.56 28.66 -13.51
C GLY A 468 -13.08 28.47 -13.47
N PHE A 469 -13.59 27.43 -12.79
CA PHE A 469 -15.03 27.18 -12.65
C PHE A 469 -15.64 27.76 -11.36
N ASP A 470 -14.83 28.39 -10.50
CA ASP A 470 -15.26 29.13 -9.30
C ASP A 470 -16.11 28.36 -8.25
N PHE A 471 -16.20 27.02 -8.31
CA PHE A 471 -16.97 26.22 -7.33
C PHE A 471 -16.53 26.41 -5.88
N HIS A 472 -15.26 26.75 -5.67
CA HIS A 472 -14.63 26.89 -4.36
C HIS A 472 -14.64 28.35 -3.84
N THR A 473 -15.10 29.31 -4.65
CA THR A 473 -15.16 30.73 -4.29
C THR A 473 -16.07 30.99 -3.08
N PRO A 474 -17.30 30.45 -3.00
CA PRO A 474 -18.15 30.65 -1.82
C PRO A 474 -17.52 30.12 -0.51
N LEU A 475 -16.83 28.98 -0.58
CA LEU A 475 -16.10 28.41 0.56
C LEU A 475 -14.98 29.36 1.02
N ASN A 476 -14.21 29.90 0.08
CA ASN A 476 -13.13 30.84 0.38
C ASN A 476 -13.68 32.17 0.93
N ASP A 477 -14.80 32.67 0.40
CA ASP A 477 -15.47 33.87 0.88
C ASP A 477 -15.98 33.70 2.31
N ASP A 478 -16.58 32.55 2.65
CA ASP A 478 -17.03 32.24 4.01
C ASP A 478 -15.85 32.10 4.99
N ILE A 479 -14.73 31.52 4.57
CA ILE A 479 -13.50 31.47 5.37
C ILE A 479 -12.96 32.88 5.62
N ALA A 480 -12.87 33.70 4.57
CA ALA A 480 -12.40 35.08 4.67
C ALA A 480 -13.32 35.96 5.53
N ALA A 481 -14.63 35.67 5.55
CA ALA A 481 -15.62 36.34 6.38
C ALA A 481 -15.75 35.76 7.80
N GLU A 482 -14.87 34.83 8.21
CA GLU A 482 -14.90 34.12 9.51
C GLU A 482 -16.20 33.32 9.77
N LYS A 483 -16.94 32.96 8.72
CA LYS A 483 -18.16 32.14 8.80
C LYS A 483 -17.85 30.65 8.74
N TYR A 484 -17.07 30.16 9.70
CA TYR A 484 -16.52 28.80 9.65
C TYR A 484 -17.56 27.68 9.60
N MET A 485 -18.73 27.86 10.21
CA MET A 485 -19.80 26.85 10.15
C MET A 485 -20.43 26.75 8.75
N ASP A 486 -20.56 27.87 8.06
CA ASP A 486 -21.06 27.93 6.68
C ASP A 486 -20.01 27.32 5.73
N ALA A 487 -18.73 27.66 5.93
CA ALA A 487 -17.60 27.04 5.22
C ALA A 487 -17.57 25.51 5.40
N ILE A 488 -17.70 25.00 6.63
CA ILE A 488 -17.74 23.55 6.93
C ILE A 488 -18.93 22.88 6.22
N ALA A 489 -20.10 23.52 6.21
CA ALA A 489 -21.27 22.99 5.53
C ALA A 489 -21.13 22.97 4.00
N ALA A 490 -20.34 23.89 3.43
CA ALA A 490 -20.09 23.98 1.99
C ALA A 490 -19.08 22.93 1.47
N VAL A 491 -18.10 22.51 2.29
CA VAL A 491 -17.00 21.60 1.87
C VAL A 491 -17.50 20.36 1.12
N PRO A 492 -18.49 19.58 1.61
CA PRO A 492 -18.94 18.37 0.92
C PRO A 492 -19.51 18.65 -0.47
N ALA A 493 -20.24 19.75 -0.64
CA ALA A 493 -20.84 20.12 -1.93
C ALA A 493 -19.77 20.59 -2.93
N VAL A 494 -18.82 21.42 -2.47
CA VAL A 494 -17.69 21.88 -3.29
C VAL A 494 -16.82 20.70 -3.73
N LEU A 495 -16.47 19.81 -2.80
CA LEU A 495 -15.67 18.63 -3.10
C LEU A 495 -16.40 17.68 -4.06
N ALA A 496 -17.71 17.48 -3.88
CA ALA A 496 -18.51 16.67 -4.79
C ALA A 496 -18.48 17.23 -6.22
N GLN A 497 -18.59 18.54 -6.41
CA GLN A 497 -18.48 19.17 -7.74
C GLN A 497 -17.07 19.05 -8.31
N LEU A 498 -16.04 19.38 -7.53
CA LEU A 498 -14.64 19.32 -7.98
C LEU A 498 -14.18 17.90 -8.31
N ARG A 499 -14.70 16.86 -7.65
CA ARG A 499 -14.41 15.46 -8.01
C ARG A 499 -14.94 15.07 -9.39
N LEU A 500 -15.91 15.80 -9.94
CA LEU A 500 -16.52 15.51 -11.25
C LEU A 500 -15.82 16.25 -12.40
N VAL A 501 -15.18 17.38 -12.12
CA VAL A 501 -14.47 18.21 -13.12
C VAL A 501 -13.33 17.49 -13.84
N PRO A 502 -12.46 16.68 -13.18
CA PRO A 502 -11.41 15.94 -13.85
C PRO A 502 -11.92 15.13 -15.04
N LYS A 503 -13.08 14.47 -14.88
CA LYS A 503 -13.63 13.65 -15.95
C LYS A 503 -14.08 14.48 -17.16
N TYR A 504 -14.66 15.65 -16.92
CA TYR A 504 -15.00 16.59 -17.97
C TYR A 504 -13.74 17.08 -18.70
N LEU A 505 -12.69 17.48 -17.97
CA LEU A 505 -11.44 17.96 -18.57
C LEU A 505 -10.77 16.90 -19.44
N GLU A 506 -10.79 15.63 -19.01
CA GLU A 506 -10.32 14.50 -19.83
C GLU A 506 -11.10 14.38 -21.15
N VAL A 507 -12.43 14.45 -21.10
CA VAL A 507 -13.29 14.31 -22.28
C VAL A 507 -13.15 15.52 -23.21
N LYS A 508 -13.02 16.73 -22.65
CA LYS A 508 -12.72 17.96 -23.38
C LYS A 508 -11.39 17.86 -24.13
N ALA A 509 -10.33 17.44 -23.45
CA ALA A 509 -9.01 17.28 -24.07
C ALA A 509 -9.03 16.25 -25.20
N ALA A 510 -9.78 15.14 -25.04
CA ALA A 510 -9.98 14.15 -26.09
C ALA A 510 -10.72 14.74 -27.30
N ALA A 511 -11.77 15.53 -27.08
CA ALA A 511 -12.51 16.21 -28.13
C ALA A 511 -11.68 17.27 -28.87
N GLU A 512 -10.90 18.07 -28.14
CA GLU A 512 -9.99 19.08 -28.73
C GLU A 512 -8.88 18.40 -29.55
N SER A 513 -8.34 17.29 -29.06
CA SER A 513 -7.36 16.49 -29.80
C SER A 513 -7.96 15.92 -31.07
N LEU A 514 -9.17 15.35 -31.00
CA LEU A 514 -9.90 14.84 -32.15
C LEU A 514 -10.15 15.96 -33.18
N LEU A 515 -10.62 17.12 -32.74
CA LEU A 515 -10.86 18.27 -33.61
C LEU A 515 -9.59 18.68 -34.36
N ALA A 516 -8.43 18.63 -33.70
CA ALA A 516 -7.14 18.99 -34.30
C ALA A 516 -6.62 17.98 -35.35
N VAL A 517 -7.17 16.77 -35.42
CA VAL A 517 -6.73 15.73 -36.37
C VAL A 517 -7.73 15.50 -37.51
N LEU A 518 -8.93 16.08 -37.43
CA LEU A 518 -9.90 16.00 -38.51
C LEU A 518 -9.38 16.74 -39.76
N PRO A 519 -9.65 16.23 -40.98
CA PRO A 519 -9.22 16.89 -42.21
C PRO A 519 -9.80 18.31 -42.31
N SER A 520 -8.97 19.28 -42.69
CA SER A 520 -9.33 20.70 -42.79
C SER A 520 -10.37 21.05 -43.88
N GLY A 521 -10.96 20.05 -44.54
CA GLY A 521 -11.99 20.19 -45.57
C GLY A 521 -13.32 19.46 -45.28
N GLU A 522 -13.49 18.85 -44.10
CA GLU A 522 -14.73 18.19 -43.70
C GLU A 522 -15.54 19.01 -42.67
N ASP A 523 -16.16 20.10 -43.11
CA ASP A 523 -17.02 20.96 -42.28
C ASP A 523 -18.17 20.20 -41.61
N ALA A 524 -18.61 19.10 -42.23
CA ALA A 524 -19.63 18.20 -41.69
C ALA A 524 -19.18 17.47 -40.40
N LEU A 525 -17.87 17.39 -40.13
CA LEU A 525 -17.29 16.78 -38.93
C LEU A 525 -16.65 17.81 -37.98
N THR A 526 -15.95 18.83 -38.51
CA THR A 526 -15.27 19.80 -37.64
C THR A 526 -16.25 20.73 -36.92
N GLY A 527 -17.31 21.19 -37.60
CA GLY A 527 -18.28 22.14 -37.08
C GLY A 527 -19.11 21.61 -35.88
N PRO A 528 -19.71 20.41 -35.97
CA PRO A 528 -20.49 19.85 -34.86
C PRO A 528 -19.66 19.57 -33.60
N LEU A 529 -18.43 19.08 -33.75
CA LEU A 529 -17.53 18.79 -32.62
C LEU A 529 -17.06 20.06 -31.91
N ASP A 530 -16.63 21.08 -32.66
CA ASP A 530 -16.26 22.40 -32.10
C ASP A 530 -17.44 23.05 -31.35
N THR A 531 -18.65 22.94 -31.90
CA THR A 531 -19.88 23.41 -31.25
C THR A 531 -20.15 22.66 -29.95
N ALA A 532 -19.96 21.34 -29.92
CA ALA A 532 -20.14 20.52 -28.73
C ALA A 532 -19.14 20.88 -27.62
N ILE A 533 -17.86 21.08 -27.97
CA ILE A 533 -16.81 21.51 -27.02
C ILE A 533 -17.20 22.86 -26.37
N LYS A 534 -17.59 23.83 -27.20
CA LYS A 534 -18.03 25.16 -26.73
C LYS A 534 -19.27 25.09 -25.85
N THR A 535 -20.24 24.24 -26.22
CA THR A 535 -21.47 24.04 -25.44
C THR A 535 -21.16 23.40 -24.08
N ALA A 536 -20.34 22.35 -24.05
CA ALA A 536 -19.95 21.67 -22.82
C ALA A 536 -19.17 22.59 -21.86
N ALA A 537 -18.34 23.50 -22.39
CA ALA A 537 -17.65 24.53 -21.60
C ALA A 537 -18.58 25.51 -20.89
N VAL A 538 -19.79 25.74 -21.41
CA VAL A 538 -20.82 26.53 -20.72
C VAL A 538 -21.57 25.65 -19.71
N THR A 539 -21.92 24.42 -20.09
CA THR A 539 -22.68 23.49 -19.23
C THR A 539 -21.94 23.10 -17.96
N VAL A 540 -20.61 22.92 -18.00
CA VAL A 540 -19.81 22.45 -16.87
C VAL A 540 -19.93 23.37 -15.64
N LEU A 541 -20.17 24.67 -15.84
CA LEU A 541 -20.37 25.66 -14.77
C LEU A 541 -21.57 25.36 -13.86
N GLY A 542 -22.56 24.61 -14.35
CA GLY A 542 -23.73 24.22 -13.57
C GLY A 542 -23.84 22.71 -13.33
N ASP A 543 -23.42 21.90 -14.30
CA ASP A 543 -23.57 20.44 -14.26
C ASP A 543 -22.40 19.75 -14.99
N PRO A 544 -21.28 19.46 -14.27
CA PRO A 544 -20.12 18.78 -14.85
C PRO A 544 -20.45 17.39 -15.42
N VAL A 545 -21.42 16.69 -14.83
CA VAL A 545 -21.84 15.35 -15.26
C VAL A 545 -22.54 15.47 -16.60
N LYS A 546 -23.49 16.39 -16.73
CA LYS A 546 -24.16 16.64 -18.00
C LYS A 546 -23.20 17.14 -19.06
N ALA A 547 -22.28 18.06 -18.73
CA ALA A 547 -21.27 18.53 -19.68
C ALA A 547 -20.40 17.38 -20.22
N THR A 548 -20.01 16.46 -19.34
CA THR A 548 -19.29 15.24 -19.70
C THR A 548 -20.17 14.34 -20.57
N ALA A 549 -21.41 14.08 -20.16
CA ALA A 549 -22.32 13.19 -20.89
C ALA A 549 -22.68 13.72 -22.29
N ASP A 550 -22.97 15.01 -22.41
CA ASP A 550 -23.32 15.66 -23.67
C ASP A 550 -22.12 15.62 -24.64
N LEU A 551 -20.92 15.97 -24.16
CA LEU A 551 -19.72 15.93 -25.00
C LEU A 551 -19.33 14.48 -25.35
N GLN A 552 -19.42 13.57 -24.39
CA GLN A 552 -19.18 12.14 -24.62
C GLN A 552 -20.18 11.57 -25.64
N ALA A 553 -21.45 11.97 -25.60
CA ALA A 553 -22.44 11.54 -26.58
C ALA A 553 -22.10 11.99 -28.02
N VAL A 554 -21.49 13.17 -28.17
CA VAL A 554 -20.99 13.63 -29.49
C VAL A 554 -19.78 12.82 -29.92
N LEU A 555 -18.83 12.54 -29.02
CA LEU A 555 -17.67 11.69 -29.30
C LEU A 555 -18.06 10.24 -29.61
N ASP A 556 -19.13 9.73 -28.97
CA ASP A 556 -19.69 8.41 -29.20
C ASP A 556 -20.46 8.32 -30.53
N GLY A 557 -20.64 9.45 -31.22
CA GLY A 557 -21.13 9.51 -32.59
C GLY A 557 -20.22 8.72 -33.53
N THR A 558 -20.81 7.94 -34.44
CA THR A 558 -20.09 6.91 -35.21
C THR A 558 -19.03 7.46 -36.14
N ASP A 559 -19.21 8.68 -36.65
CA ASP A 559 -18.23 9.32 -37.54
C ASP A 559 -16.99 9.85 -36.78
N TYR A 560 -17.06 9.97 -35.44
CA TYR A 560 -15.95 10.39 -34.56
C TYR A 560 -15.35 9.24 -33.74
N LEU A 561 -16.17 8.26 -33.37
CA LEU A 561 -15.84 7.20 -32.44
C LEU A 561 -14.59 6.41 -32.85
N ASP A 562 -14.42 6.09 -34.14
CA ASP A 562 -13.25 5.37 -34.65
C ASP A 562 -11.94 6.11 -34.36
N LEU A 563 -11.89 7.39 -34.72
CA LEU A 563 -10.68 8.20 -34.59
C LEU A 563 -10.44 8.55 -33.12
N ALA A 564 -11.49 8.88 -32.36
CA ALA A 564 -11.41 9.14 -30.93
C ALA A 564 -10.88 7.92 -30.15
N LEU A 565 -11.38 6.71 -30.45
CA LEU A 565 -10.91 5.48 -29.82
C LEU A 565 -9.47 5.15 -30.25
N ALA A 566 -9.12 5.31 -31.53
CA ALA A 566 -7.76 5.07 -32.01
C ALA A 566 -6.74 6.00 -31.34
N MET A 567 -7.09 7.29 -31.17
CA MET A 567 -6.27 8.27 -30.47
C MET A 567 -6.12 7.94 -28.98
N ALA A 568 -7.23 7.72 -28.28
CA ALA A 568 -7.20 7.42 -26.85
C ALA A 568 -6.46 6.11 -26.55
N ASP A 569 -6.63 5.08 -27.37
CA ASP A 569 -5.90 3.82 -27.24
C ASP A 569 -4.41 4.00 -27.57
N PHE A 570 -4.08 4.77 -28.61
CA PHE A 570 -2.70 5.10 -28.95
C PHE A 570 -2.01 5.82 -27.80
N ASP A 571 -2.60 6.87 -27.23
CA ASP A 571 -2.01 7.63 -26.13
C ASP A 571 -1.83 6.78 -24.88
N LYS A 572 -2.83 5.96 -24.53
CA LYS A 572 -2.74 5.02 -23.41
C LYS A 572 -1.63 3.99 -23.62
N LYS A 573 -1.50 3.46 -24.84
CA LYS A 573 -0.45 2.51 -25.20
C LYS A 573 0.92 3.17 -25.24
N LEU A 574 1.03 4.35 -25.86
CA LEU A 574 2.25 5.13 -25.97
C LEU A 574 2.81 5.41 -24.59
N LYS A 575 1.99 5.90 -23.64
CA LYS A 575 2.42 6.16 -22.27
C LYS A 575 3.01 4.92 -21.59
N ARG A 576 2.39 3.75 -21.77
CA ARG A 576 2.93 2.47 -21.25
C ARG A 576 4.26 2.12 -21.92
N VAL A 577 4.31 2.19 -23.24
CA VAL A 577 5.49 1.84 -24.04
C VAL A 577 6.66 2.78 -23.75
N GLU A 578 6.41 4.08 -23.56
CA GLU A 578 7.42 5.07 -23.15
C GLU A 578 8.00 4.77 -21.77
N GLN A 579 7.15 4.39 -20.81
CA GLN A 579 7.61 3.99 -19.47
C GLN A 579 8.48 2.73 -19.54
N ASP A 580 8.05 1.71 -20.28
CA ASP A 580 8.82 0.49 -20.45
C ASP A 580 10.15 0.74 -21.20
N HIS A 581 10.11 1.58 -22.24
CA HIS A 581 11.27 1.99 -23.00
C HIS A 581 12.30 2.72 -22.13
N ALA A 582 11.88 3.73 -21.36
CA ALA A 582 12.76 4.47 -20.45
C ALA A 582 13.40 3.55 -19.41
N ARG A 583 12.62 2.62 -18.83
CA ARG A 583 13.13 1.64 -17.87
C ARG A 583 14.16 0.70 -18.50
N ILE A 584 13.94 0.24 -19.73
CA ILE A 584 14.87 -0.65 -20.42
C ILE A 584 16.19 0.07 -20.76
N LYS A 585 16.13 1.34 -21.18
CA LYS A 585 17.34 2.14 -21.47
C LYS A 585 18.25 2.28 -20.25
N ALA A 586 17.68 2.38 -19.05
CA ALA A 586 18.46 2.47 -17.81
C ALA A 586 19.42 1.26 -17.62
N TYR A 587 19.03 0.07 -18.08
CA TYR A 587 19.87 -1.15 -18.04
C TYR A 587 20.70 -1.34 -19.30
N LEU A 588 20.17 -0.95 -20.46
CA LEU A 588 20.78 -1.24 -21.77
C LEU A 588 22.15 -0.57 -21.91
N LYS A 589 22.27 0.72 -21.55
CA LYS A 589 23.52 1.53 -21.58
C LYS A 589 24.42 1.19 -22.78
N LEU A 590 23.84 1.18 -23.98
CA LEU A 590 24.50 0.80 -25.23
C LEU A 590 24.01 1.73 -26.36
N PRO A 591 24.72 2.84 -26.62
CA PRO A 591 24.22 3.94 -27.44
C PRO A 591 23.64 3.51 -28.79
N GLU A 592 24.32 2.64 -29.54
CA GLU A 592 23.85 2.26 -30.88
C GLU A 592 22.53 1.45 -30.85
N ALA A 593 22.34 0.62 -29.81
CA ALA A 593 21.08 -0.10 -29.63
C ALA A 593 19.98 0.81 -29.09
N GLU A 594 20.32 1.77 -28.22
CA GLU A 594 19.40 2.79 -27.72
C GLU A 594 18.89 3.70 -28.85
N ASP A 595 19.77 4.17 -29.73
CA ASP A 595 19.42 5.00 -30.87
C ASP A 595 18.43 4.29 -31.79
N ALA A 596 18.60 2.98 -32.01
CA ALA A 596 17.67 2.18 -32.80
C ALA A 596 16.28 2.06 -32.15
N LEU A 597 16.22 1.89 -30.83
CA LEU A 597 14.96 1.87 -30.08
C LEU A 597 14.28 3.26 -30.06
N ASP A 598 15.07 4.32 -29.91
CA ASP A 598 14.58 5.71 -29.96
C ASP A 598 13.99 6.04 -31.33
N GLN A 599 14.65 5.62 -32.41
CA GLN A 599 14.17 5.80 -33.77
C GLN A 599 12.85 5.08 -34.03
N GLN A 600 12.67 3.84 -33.54
CA GLN A 600 11.39 3.12 -33.69
C GLN A 600 10.25 3.79 -32.92
N LEU A 601 10.50 4.23 -31.67
CA LEU A 601 9.50 4.97 -30.90
C LEU A 601 9.16 6.32 -31.54
N ALA A 602 10.19 7.04 -32.04
CA ALA A 602 10.01 8.31 -32.73
C ALA A 602 9.22 8.15 -34.04
N ALA A 603 9.45 7.08 -34.80
CA ALA A 603 8.70 6.76 -36.00
C ALA A 603 7.21 6.52 -35.69
N ALA A 604 6.90 5.77 -34.63
CA ALA A 604 5.53 5.56 -34.19
C ALA A 604 4.85 6.87 -33.77
N LYS A 605 5.55 7.74 -33.04
CA LYS A 605 5.06 9.07 -32.65
C LYS A 605 4.83 9.97 -33.86
N ALA A 606 5.78 10.05 -34.79
CA ALA A 606 5.65 10.88 -35.98
C ALA A 606 4.45 10.44 -36.83
N ARG A 607 4.24 9.14 -36.98
CA ARG A 607 3.11 8.57 -37.73
C ARG A 607 1.75 8.97 -37.14
N ALA A 608 1.63 9.03 -35.81
CA ALA A 608 0.41 9.50 -35.16
C ALA A 608 0.27 11.03 -35.14
N LEU A 609 1.31 11.73 -34.69
CA LEU A 609 1.22 13.15 -34.33
C LEU A 609 1.43 14.08 -35.53
N THR A 610 2.28 13.69 -36.49
CA THR A 610 2.58 14.46 -37.70
C THR A 610 1.71 13.99 -38.86
N ASP A 611 1.73 12.70 -39.16
CA ASP A 611 1.08 12.14 -40.36
C ASP A 611 -0.42 11.88 -40.15
N LYS A 612 -0.88 11.88 -38.89
CA LYS A 612 -2.29 11.59 -38.48
C LYS A 612 -2.77 10.19 -38.85
N GLU A 613 -1.85 9.25 -39.05
CA GLU A 613 -2.11 7.86 -39.42
C GLU A 613 -2.05 6.96 -38.19
N TYR A 614 -3.03 7.09 -37.29
CA TYR A 614 -3.08 6.38 -36.01
C TYR A 614 -3.08 4.85 -36.13
N GLY A 615 -3.60 4.28 -37.23
CA GLY A 615 -3.57 2.83 -37.48
C GLY A 615 -2.14 2.30 -37.67
N ASP A 616 -1.36 2.95 -38.54
CA ASP A 616 0.04 2.62 -38.79
C ASP A 616 0.90 2.88 -37.55
N ALA A 617 0.63 3.98 -36.85
CA ALA A 617 1.31 4.31 -35.61
C ALA A 617 1.11 3.24 -34.52
N PHE A 618 -0.08 2.64 -34.47
CA PHE A 618 -0.38 1.55 -33.54
C PHE A 618 0.42 0.29 -33.86
N LEU A 619 0.53 -0.08 -35.15
CA LEU A 619 1.34 -1.22 -35.59
C LEU A 619 2.82 -1.01 -35.27
N LEU A 620 3.34 0.22 -35.45
CA LEU A 620 4.71 0.56 -35.07
C LEU A 620 4.92 0.48 -33.55
N LEU A 621 3.94 0.90 -32.73
CA LEU A 621 3.99 0.70 -31.28
C LEU A 621 3.90 -0.77 -30.88
N ASP A 622 3.11 -1.60 -31.56
CA ASP A 622 3.04 -3.05 -31.33
C ASP A 622 4.39 -3.72 -31.60
N GLN A 623 5.02 -3.36 -32.72
CA GLN A 623 6.36 -3.85 -33.08
C GLN A 623 7.39 -3.43 -32.04
N HIS A 624 7.37 -2.16 -31.62
CA HIS A 624 8.27 -1.65 -30.59
C HIS A 624 8.04 -2.32 -29.23
N GLU A 625 6.79 -2.49 -28.80
CA GLU A 625 6.46 -3.20 -27.55
C GLU A 625 6.93 -4.67 -27.58
N ALA A 626 6.75 -5.36 -28.71
CA ALA A 626 7.27 -6.71 -28.90
C ALA A 626 8.81 -6.75 -28.84
N LEU A 627 9.48 -5.74 -29.41
CA LEU A 627 10.93 -5.60 -29.33
C LEU A 627 11.39 -5.33 -27.89
N LEU A 628 10.75 -4.43 -27.16
CA LEU A 628 11.08 -4.14 -25.76
C LEU A 628 11.00 -5.40 -24.87
N LYS A 629 10.06 -6.32 -25.14
CA LYS A 629 9.96 -7.61 -24.44
C LYS A 629 11.17 -8.53 -24.67
N THR A 630 11.84 -8.42 -25.82
CA THR A 630 13.08 -9.19 -26.10
C THR A 630 14.34 -8.46 -25.61
N VAL A 631 14.34 -7.13 -25.64
CA VAL A 631 15.45 -6.31 -25.15
C VAL A 631 15.57 -6.38 -23.63
N ARG A 632 14.46 -6.37 -22.89
CA ARG A 632 14.49 -6.29 -21.42
C ARG A 632 15.34 -7.39 -20.77
N PRO A 633 15.11 -8.70 -21.03
CA PRO A 633 15.93 -9.77 -20.44
C PRO A 633 17.42 -9.61 -20.78
N MET A 634 17.72 -9.28 -22.03
CA MET A 634 19.09 -9.04 -22.50
C MET A 634 19.76 -7.87 -21.78
N ALA A 635 19.10 -6.73 -21.68
CA ALA A 635 19.62 -5.54 -21.01
C ALA A 635 19.91 -5.82 -19.52
N THR A 636 19.01 -6.54 -18.85
CA THR A 636 19.23 -6.96 -17.46
C THR A 636 20.39 -7.96 -17.32
N ALA A 637 20.52 -8.93 -18.23
CA ALA A 637 21.63 -9.89 -18.21
C ALA A 637 22.97 -9.19 -18.43
N ARG A 638 23.03 -8.23 -19.37
CA ARG A 638 24.22 -7.41 -19.63
C ARG A 638 24.63 -6.61 -18.39
N PHE A 639 23.68 -5.91 -17.78
CA PHE A 639 23.91 -5.10 -16.57
C PHE A 639 24.52 -5.96 -15.45
N GLN A 640 23.96 -7.16 -15.22
CA GLN A 640 24.45 -8.10 -14.21
C GLN A 640 25.85 -8.62 -14.53
N VAL A 641 26.12 -9.06 -15.76
CA VAL A 641 27.46 -9.55 -16.15
C VAL A 641 28.51 -8.47 -15.99
N LYS A 642 28.20 -7.20 -16.29
CA LYS A 642 29.13 -6.08 -16.04
C LYS A 642 29.39 -5.88 -14.56
N GLY A 643 28.36 -5.90 -13.73
CA GLY A 643 28.51 -5.82 -12.27
C GLY A 643 29.37 -6.96 -11.71
N ILE A 644 29.16 -8.19 -12.19
CA ILE A 644 29.96 -9.36 -11.80
C ILE A 644 31.43 -9.19 -12.20
N ILE A 645 31.72 -8.82 -13.45
CA ILE A 645 33.10 -8.62 -13.91
C ILE A 645 33.78 -7.52 -13.09
N GLY A 646 33.11 -6.38 -12.91
CA GLY A 646 33.65 -5.28 -12.09
C GLY A 646 33.96 -5.72 -10.65
N ALA A 647 33.08 -6.51 -10.05
CA ALA A 647 33.31 -7.08 -8.72
C ALA A 647 34.52 -8.04 -8.69
N LEU A 648 34.64 -8.93 -9.68
CA LEU A 648 35.76 -9.88 -9.76
C LEU A 648 37.10 -9.18 -10.02
N GLU A 649 37.09 -8.10 -10.81
CA GLU A 649 38.26 -7.23 -10.99
C GLU A 649 38.67 -6.53 -9.70
N HIS A 650 37.68 -6.03 -8.95
CA HIS A 650 37.92 -5.39 -7.66
C HIS A 650 38.50 -6.39 -6.63
N GLU A 651 38.07 -7.65 -6.66
CA GLU A 651 38.66 -8.74 -5.87
C GLU A 651 39.99 -9.28 -6.44
N ALA A 652 40.59 -8.57 -7.38
CA ALA A 652 41.89 -8.89 -7.97
C ALA A 652 41.99 -10.31 -8.56
N VAL A 653 40.88 -10.85 -9.08
CA VAL A 653 40.91 -12.11 -9.85
C VAL A 653 41.81 -11.94 -11.06
N ASP A 654 42.65 -12.94 -11.32
CA ASP A 654 43.68 -12.87 -12.36
C ASP A 654 43.09 -12.45 -13.72
N VAL A 655 43.72 -11.43 -14.32
CA VAL A 655 43.29 -10.86 -15.60
C VAL A 655 43.19 -11.94 -16.69
N SER A 656 44.09 -12.93 -16.71
CA SER A 656 44.05 -14.05 -17.65
C SER A 656 42.84 -14.95 -17.48
N THR A 657 42.26 -15.00 -16.27
CA THR A 657 41.01 -15.73 -15.98
C THR A 657 39.79 -14.94 -16.46
N LEU A 658 39.80 -13.61 -16.34
CA LEU A 658 38.67 -12.76 -16.72
C LEU A 658 38.65 -12.39 -18.21
N GLN A 659 39.80 -12.35 -18.88
CA GLN A 659 39.92 -11.91 -20.28
C GLN A 659 39.00 -12.68 -21.25
N PRO A 660 38.91 -14.02 -21.20
CA PRO A 660 38.01 -14.76 -22.09
C PRO A 660 36.53 -14.35 -21.95
N PHE A 661 36.11 -13.92 -20.76
CA PHE A 661 34.75 -13.45 -20.52
C PHE A 661 34.54 -12.03 -21.04
N LYS A 662 35.53 -11.14 -20.91
CA LYS A 662 35.49 -9.79 -21.49
C LYS A 662 35.39 -9.82 -23.02
N ASP A 663 36.09 -10.75 -23.65
CA ASP A 663 36.01 -10.95 -25.10
C ASP A 663 34.60 -11.44 -25.50
N ARG A 664 34.02 -12.36 -24.73
CA ARG A 664 32.64 -12.84 -24.92
C ARG A 664 31.59 -11.74 -24.68
N ILE A 665 31.80 -10.86 -23.70
CA ILE A 665 30.95 -9.67 -23.47
C ILE A 665 30.97 -8.78 -24.70
N THR A 666 32.15 -8.50 -25.25
CA THR A 666 32.29 -7.68 -26.46
C THR A 666 31.57 -8.30 -27.66
N ALA A 667 31.67 -9.62 -27.83
CA ALA A 667 30.92 -10.34 -28.87
C ALA A 667 29.40 -10.29 -28.65
N ALA A 668 28.92 -10.46 -27.41
CA ALA A 668 27.51 -10.34 -27.06
C ALA A 668 26.97 -8.92 -27.28
N GLU A 669 27.76 -7.89 -26.93
CA GLU A 669 27.42 -6.49 -27.22
C GLU A 669 27.38 -6.22 -28.73
N THR A 670 28.26 -6.85 -29.52
CA THR A 670 28.22 -6.73 -30.99
C THR A 670 26.93 -7.28 -31.56
N ALA A 671 26.47 -8.44 -31.08
CA ALA A 671 25.16 -9.00 -31.45
C ALA A 671 24.01 -8.07 -31.02
N ALA A 672 24.07 -7.49 -29.81
CA ALA A 672 23.07 -6.54 -29.34
C ALA A 672 23.01 -5.26 -30.19
N LYS A 673 24.16 -4.72 -30.64
CA LYS A 673 24.23 -3.58 -31.57
C LYS A 673 23.64 -3.90 -32.94
N ALA A 674 23.70 -5.16 -33.36
CA ALA A 674 23.04 -5.67 -34.57
C ALA A 674 21.54 -6.00 -34.35
N LEU A 675 20.97 -5.63 -33.19
CA LEU A 675 19.58 -5.91 -32.79
C LEU A 675 19.26 -7.41 -32.64
N GLU A 676 20.28 -8.26 -32.51
CA GLU A 676 20.15 -9.71 -32.26
C GLU A 676 19.99 -9.99 -30.75
N PHE A 677 19.00 -9.36 -30.11
CA PHE A 677 18.88 -9.32 -28.65
C PHE A 677 18.77 -10.70 -27.99
N LYS A 678 18.11 -11.68 -28.64
CA LYS A 678 17.99 -13.04 -28.08
C LYS A 678 19.32 -13.79 -28.08
N THR A 679 20.12 -13.60 -29.12
CA THR A 679 21.48 -14.13 -29.22
C THR A 679 22.36 -13.52 -28.13
N ALA A 680 22.31 -12.20 -27.98
CA ALA A 680 23.05 -11.49 -26.95
C ALA A 680 22.62 -11.89 -25.53
N GLU A 681 21.32 -12.02 -25.24
CA GLU A 681 20.78 -12.52 -23.97
C GLU A 681 21.38 -13.88 -23.62
N THR A 682 21.31 -14.82 -24.56
CA THR A 682 21.82 -16.19 -24.38
C THR A 682 23.33 -16.18 -24.10
N ALA A 683 24.07 -15.31 -24.78
CA ALA A 683 25.51 -15.15 -24.56
C ALA A 683 25.82 -14.58 -23.16
N PHE A 684 25.11 -13.54 -22.71
CA PHE A 684 25.28 -12.97 -21.37
C PHE A 684 24.91 -13.96 -20.26
N GLU A 685 23.79 -14.68 -20.39
CA GLU A 685 23.40 -15.71 -19.43
C GLU A 685 24.41 -16.88 -19.38
N GLY A 686 24.97 -17.26 -20.53
CA GLY A 686 26.07 -18.22 -20.60
C GLY A 686 27.31 -17.73 -19.85
N ILE A 687 27.70 -16.46 -20.02
CA ILE A 687 28.83 -15.86 -19.28
C ILE A 687 28.56 -15.86 -17.77
N ARG A 688 27.36 -15.45 -17.34
CA ARG A 688 26.96 -15.43 -15.92
C ARG A 688 27.02 -16.83 -15.30
N THR A 689 26.60 -17.85 -16.05
CA THR A 689 26.64 -19.25 -15.62
C THR A 689 28.07 -19.75 -15.48
N ASP A 690 28.92 -19.47 -16.47
CA ASP A 690 30.32 -19.92 -16.47
C ASP A 690 31.17 -19.24 -15.39
N LEU A 691 30.78 -18.05 -14.92
CA LEU A 691 31.43 -17.32 -13.83
C LEU A 691 30.97 -17.76 -12.42
N ALA A 692 30.05 -18.72 -12.30
CA ALA A 692 29.46 -19.10 -11.02
C ALA A 692 30.49 -19.46 -9.95
N VAL A 693 31.50 -20.26 -10.32
CA VAL A 693 32.55 -20.71 -9.38
C VAL A 693 33.40 -19.54 -8.89
N GLN A 694 33.80 -18.64 -9.78
CA GLN A 694 34.57 -17.44 -9.44
C GLN A 694 33.75 -16.50 -8.56
N CYS A 695 32.46 -16.34 -8.84
CA CYS A 695 31.57 -15.50 -8.04
C CYS A 695 31.40 -16.04 -6.62
N THR A 696 31.22 -17.35 -6.45
CA THR A 696 31.15 -17.97 -5.11
C THR A 696 32.43 -17.71 -4.31
N ALA A 697 33.59 -17.98 -4.90
CA ALA A 697 34.88 -17.75 -4.24
C ALA A 697 35.10 -16.26 -3.89
N ALA A 698 34.74 -15.35 -4.78
CA ALA A 698 34.84 -13.91 -4.54
C ALA A 698 33.87 -13.41 -3.46
N ALA A 699 32.63 -13.92 -3.45
CA ALA A 699 31.65 -13.59 -2.42
C ALA A 699 32.14 -14.06 -1.03
N GLU A 700 32.64 -15.29 -0.92
CA GLU A 700 33.24 -15.84 0.31
C GLU A 700 34.46 -15.03 0.77
N ALA A 701 35.30 -14.59 -0.16
CA ALA A 701 36.46 -13.74 0.13
C ALA A 701 36.03 -12.35 0.64
N CYS A 702 35.02 -11.73 0.01
CA CYS A 702 34.43 -10.47 0.47
C CYS A 702 33.90 -10.60 1.90
N GLU A 703 33.08 -11.62 2.16
CA GLU A 703 32.50 -11.88 3.48
C GLU A 703 33.59 -12.12 4.55
N THR A 704 34.65 -12.88 4.20
CA THR A 704 35.79 -13.11 5.10
C THR A 704 36.55 -11.83 5.42
N ARG A 705 36.78 -10.98 4.41
CA ARG A 705 37.48 -9.69 4.57
C ARG A 705 36.68 -8.73 5.44
N ASP A 706 35.37 -8.66 5.21
CA ASP A 706 34.46 -7.84 6.00
C ASP A 706 34.29 -8.37 7.42
N GLY A 707 34.47 -9.68 7.65
CA GLY A 707 34.39 -10.33 8.97
C GLY A 707 35.68 -10.33 9.79
N THR A 708 36.84 -10.20 9.15
CA THR A 708 38.13 -10.29 9.85
C THR A 708 38.35 -9.08 10.76
N GLY A 709 38.41 -9.31 12.08
CA GLY A 709 38.62 -8.25 13.07
C GLY A 709 37.47 -7.24 13.15
N SER A 710 36.30 -7.63 12.63
CA SER A 710 35.16 -6.76 12.41
C SER A 710 33.90 -7.24 13.13
N ARG A 711 32.98 -6.31 13.35
CA ARG A 711 31.62 -6.62 13.84
C ARG A 711 30.62 -6.88 12.70
N ALA A 712 30.99 -6.55 11.47
CA ALA A 712 30.28 -6.90 10.25
C ALA A 712 30.66 -8.32 9.78
N GLY A 713 29.84 -8.98 8.96
CA GLY A 713 30.22 -10.26 8.32
C GLY A 713 29.37 -11.49 8.67
N HIS A 714 28.05 -11.40 8.45
CA HIS A 714 27.20 -12.61 8.37
C HIS A 714 26.16 -12.53 7.24
N SER A 715 26.42 -11.77 6.18
CA SER A 715 25.45 -11.57 5.11
C SER A 715 25.22 -12.84 4.31
N LEU A 716 26.28 -13.50 3.82
CA LEU A 716 26.16 -14.76 3.09
C LEU A 716 25.57 -15.87 3.95
N ASP A 717 25.98 -16.00 5.21
CA ASP A 717 25.46 -17.01 6.12
C ASP A 717 23.97 -16.83 6.48
N ARG A 718 23.44 -15.61 6.31
CA ARG A 718 22.06 -15.25 6.70
C ARG A 718 21.12 -15.03 5.53
N HIS A 719 21.66 -14.69 4.36
CA HIS A 719 20.92 -14.27 3.17
C HIS A 719 21.51 -14.83 1.87
N GLY A 720 22.61 -15.58 1.92
CA GLY A 720 23.24 -16.17 0.74
C GLY A 720 22.40 -17.31 0.12
N PRO A 721 22.77 -17.75 -1.10
CA PRO A 721 22.02 -18.77 -1.84
C PRO A 721 22.03 -20.16 -1.21
N THR A 722 23.00 -20.43 -0.32
CA THR A 722 23.14 -21.70 0.39
C THR A 722 22.22 -21.81 1.61
N VAL A 723 21.59 -20.70 2.03
CA VAL A 723 20.62 -20.71 3.13
C VAL A 723 19.37 -21.47 2.69
N ASP A 724 18.97 -22.47 3.46
CA ASP A 724 17.76 -23.22 3.17
C ASP A 724 16.49 -22.48 3.60
N ASP A 725 15.36 -22.86 2.99
CA ASP A 725 14.06 -22.21 3.27
C ASP A 725 13.63 -22.46 4.73
N ALA A 726 14.01 -23.61 5.29
CA ALA A 726 13.71 -23.96 6.67
C ALA A 726 14.37 -23.00 7.66
N ALA A 727 15.63 -22.61 7.43
CA ALA A 727 16.34 -21.65 8.25
C ALA A 727 15.79 -20.23 8.08
N LEU A 728 15.33 -19.84 6.89
CA LEU A 728 14.65 -18.55 6.70
C LEU A 728 13.33 -18.48 7.47
N ILE A 729 12.53 -19.55 7.43
CA ILE A 729 11.29 -19.69 8.19
C ILE A 729 11.58 -19.74 9.69
N GLU A 730 12.61 -20.48 10.12
CA GLU A 730 12.99 -20.56 11.52
C GLU A 730 13.46 -19.19 12.04
N ARG A 731 14.12 -18.38 11.21
CA ARG A 731 14.44 -17.00 11.55
C ARG A 731 13.20 -16.15 11.81
N LEU A 732 12.15 -16.29 11.00
CA LEU A 732 10.87 -15.61 11.26
C LEU A 732 10.23 -16.08 12.58
N LYS A 733 10.32 -17.39 12.88
CA LYS A 733 9.68 -18.00 14.06
C LYS A 733 10.45 -17.79 15.36
N SER A 734 11.77 -17.73 15.31
CA SER A 734 12.63 -17.63 16.50
C SER A 734 13.21 -16.23 16.69
N GLY A 735 13.30 -15.42 15.63
CA GLY A 735 14.00 -14.15 15.63
C GLY A 735 15.52 -14.31 15.63
N LYS A 736 16.01 -15.56 15.51
CA LYS A 736 17.41 -15.91 15.48
C LYS A 736 17.86 -16.14 14.04
N PRO A 737 18.96 -15.53 13.58
CA PRO A 737 19.50 -15.81 12.26
C PRO A 737 19.95 -17.28 12.10
N PRO A 738 20.08 -17.80 10.87
CA PRO A 738 20.51 -19.18 10.60
C PRO A 738 21.79 -19.64 11.33
N ASN A 739 22.71 -18.71 11.61
CA ASN A 739 23.99 -18.99 12.27
C ASN A 739 24.04 -18.56 13.75
N ALA A 740 22.89 -18.33 14.38
CA ALA A 740 22.83 -17.83 15.75
C ALA A 740 23.39 -18.81 16.78
N LYS A 741 24.15 -18.28 17.74
CA LYS A 741 24.54 -19.01 18.96
C LYS A 741 23.39 -19.06 19.96
N THR A 742 23.53 -19.91 20.97
CA THR A 742 22.49 -20.12 22.00
C THR A 742 22.17 -18.83 22.76
N ASP A 743 23.18 -18.01 23.01
CA ASP A 743 23.14 -16.73 23.74
C ASP A 743 22.84 -15.51 22.87
N ASP A 744 22.76 -15.64 21.55
CA ASP A 744 22.44 -14.53 20.66
C ASP A 744 21.04 -13.96 20.92
N GLU A 745 20.95 -12.63 20.92
CA GLU A 745 19.70 -11.90 21.12
C GLU A 745 18.71 -12.12 19.97
N ARG A 746 17.42 -12.20 20.31
CA ARG A 746 16.34 -12.29 19.33
C ARG A 746 16.10 -10.93 18.68
N SER A 747 16.20 -10.90 17.36
CA SER A 747 15.91 -9.74 16.52
C SER A 747 14.46 -9.76 16.00
N PHE A 748 13.90 -8.58 15.72
CA PHE A 748 12.65 -8.49 14.99
C PHE A 748 12.93 -8.73 13.50
N THR A 749 12.35 -9.78 12.93
CA THR A 749 12.51 -10.11 11.51
C THR A 749 11.13 -10.17 10.86
N GLY A 750 10.69 -9.06 10.26
CA GLY A 750 9.41 -8.97 9.54
C GLY A 750 9.40 -9.73 8.21
N ALA A 751 10.57 -9.89 7.60
CA ALA A 751 10.78 -10.70 6.42
C ALA A 751 12.16 -11.34 6.45
N SER A 752 12.26 -12.54 5.89
CA SER A 752 13.49 -13.32 5.83
C SER A 752 13.72 -13.75 4.39
N SER A 753 14.79 -13.23 3.78
CA SER A 753 15.06 -13.37 2.34
C SER A 753 16.44 -13.94 2.08
N LYS A 754 16.59 -14.60 0.94
CA LYS A 754 17.87 -15.08 0.43
C LYS A 754 18.04 -14.79 -1.05
N PHE A 755 19.28 -14.60 -1.48
CA PHE A 755 19.62 -14.52 -2.90
C PHE A 755 19.46 -15.88 -3.58
N HIS A 756 19.15 -15.90 -4.87
CA HIS A 756 19.17 -17.11 -5.68
C HIS A 756 20.57 -17.61 -6.00
N SER A 757 21.55 -16.71 -6.07
CA SER A 757 22.91 -17.05 -6.50
C SER A 757 23.97 -16.12 -5.92
N ALA A 758 25.23 -16.59 -5.84
CA ALA A 758 26.36 -15.78 -5.40
C ALA A 758 26.65 -14.64 -6.39
N GLN A 759 26.32 -14.86 -7.68
CA GLN A 759 26.37 -13.85 -8.73
C GLN A 759 25.47 -12.65 -8.42
N ASP A 760 24.22 -12.90 -7.97
CA ASP A 760 23.27 -11.84 -7.62
C ASP A 760 23.74 -11.06 -6.40
N TRP A 761 24.25 -11.76 -5.38
CA TRP A 761 24.83 -11.13 -4.20
C TRP A 761 26.02 -10.24 -4.58
N LEU A 762 26.98 -10.77 -5.36
CA LEU A 762 28.20 -10.06 -5.73
C LEU A 762 27.90 -8.84 -6.64
N ALA A 763 26.99 -9.01 -7.61
CA ALA A 763 26.55 -7.90 -8.46
C ALA A 763 25.89 -6.79 -7.64
N GLY A 764 25.02 -7.14 -6.68
CA GLY A 764 24.36 -6.16 -5.82
C GLY A 764 25.34 -5.34 -4.99
N ARG A 765 26.40 -5.98 -4.46
CA ARG A 765 27.48 -5.31 -3.73
C ARG A 765 28.21 -4.29 -4.62
N GLN A 766 28.57 -4.68 -5.83
CA GLN A 766 29.27 -3.80 -6.78
C GLN A 766 28.41 -2.61 -7.22
N ILE A 767 27.12 -2.83 -7.51
CA ILE A 767 26.19 -1.76 -7.86
C ILE A 767 26.07 -0.76 -6.69
N ALA A 768 26.02 -1.25 -5.45
CA ALA A 768 25.99 -0.39 -4.26
C ALA A 768 27.31 0.37 -4.04
N ALA A 769 28.46 -0.21 -4.39
CA ALA A 769 29.75 0.47 -4.33
C ALA A 769 29.84 1.61 -5.38
N GLU A 770 29.40 1.35 -6.61
CA GLU A 770 29.32 2.38 -7.66
C GLU A 770 28.37 3.52 -7.28
N ALA A 771 27.27 3.18 -6.61
CA ALA A 771 26.34 4.13 -6.03
C ALA A 771 26.95 4.98 -4.91
N ALA A 772 27.74 4.37 -4.02
CA ALA A 772 28.47 5.09 -2.98
C ALA A 772 29.44 6.10 -3.60
N ALA A 773 30.21 5.66 -4.60
CA ALA A 773 31.13 6.53 -5.33
C ALA A 773 30.40 7.71 -6.01
N ALA A 774 29.22 7.47 -6.60
CA ALA A 774 28.40 8.52 -7.21
C ALA A 774 27.87 9.55 -6.18
N LYS A 775 27.75 9.18 -4.90
CA LYS A 775 27.43 10.08 -3.78
C LYS A 775 28.67 10.71 -3.13
N GLY A 776 29.86 10.48 -3.68
CA GLY A 776 31.12 10.98 -3.13
C GLY A 776 31.63 10.21 -1.91
N ILE A 777 31.09 9.01 -1.67
CA ILE A 777 31.56 8.10 -0.62
C ILE A 777 32.57 7.15 -1.28
N ASP A 778 33.84 7.38 -0.99
CA ASP A 778 34.93 6.50 -1.41
C ASP A 778 35.09 5.38 -0.38
N LEU A 779 34.79 4.14 -0.79
CA LEU A 779 34.84 2.97 0.08
C LEU A 779 36.28 2.48 0.35
N ASP A 780 37.28 2.98 -0.40
CA ASP A 780 38.68 2.58 -0.27
C ASP A 780 39.49 3.46 0.69
N VAL A 781 38.88 4.53 1.24
CA VAL A 781 39.57 5.41 2.20
C VAL A 781 39.83 4.70 3.52
N THR A 782 40.99 5.00 4.11
CA THR A 782 41.43 4.42 5.41
C THR A 782 41.33 5.40 6.57
N VAL A 783 40.90 6.64 6.30
CA VAL A 783 40.74 7.70 7.30
C VAL A 783 39.50 8.53 6.98
N MET A 784 38.61 8.65 7.97
CA MET A 784 37.43 9.52 7.92
C MET A 784 37.74 10.86 8.60
N THR A 785 37.41 11.98 7.97
CA THR A 785 37.55 13.31 8.59
C THR A 785 36.51 13.49 9.69
N TYR A 786 36.92 13.94 10.88
CA TYR A 786 36.01 14.22 11.98
C TYR A 786 35.95 15.71 12.27
N THR A 787 34.80 16.33 12.03
CA THR A 787 34.59 17.78 12.27
C THR A 787 33.98 18.07 13.64
N GLY A 788 33.42 17.06 14.31
CA GLY A 788 32.70 17.21 15.59
C GLY A 788 31.36 17.93 15.50
N ASP A 789 30.95 18.36 14.30
CA ASP A 789 29.67 18.99 14.03
C ASP A 789 28.73 17.98 13.36
N PRO A 790 27.58 17.64 13.99
CA PRO A 790 26.61 16.70 13.43
C PRO A 790 26.09 17.07 12.03
N LEU A 791 26.19 18.34 11.62
CA LEU A 791 25.72 18.81 10.31
C LEU A 791 26.78 18.66 9.19
N THR A 792 28.05 18.47 9.53
CA THR A 792 29.16 18.41 8.57
C THR A 792 30.02 17.16 8.71
N ALA A 793 29.73 16.31 9.71
CA ALA A 793 30.33 15.00 9.83
C ALA A 793 29.86 14.10 8.67
N PRO A 794 30.77 13.37 8.01
CA PRO A 794 30.37 12.38 7.01
C PRO A 794 29.50 11.29 7.65
N GLU A 795 28.52 10.77 6.90
CA GLU A 795 27.68 9.69 7.38
C GLU A 795 28.53 8.45 7.71
N GLU A 796 28.29 7.86 8.88
CA GLU A 796 29.01 6.66 9.36
C GLU A 796 28.48 5.37 8.71
N SER A 797 27.37 5.50 8.00
CA SER A 797 26.67 4.43 7.29
C SER A 797 26.27 4.91 5.91
N ALA A 798 26.46 4.08 4.90
CA ALA A 798 26.02 4.31 3.54
C ALA A 798 25.04 3.20 3.14
N GLU A 799 23.75 3.55 3.13
CA GLU A 799 22.66 2.62 2.84
C GLU A 799 22.12 2.80 1.41
N PHE A 800 21.97 1.69 0.71
CA PHE A 800 21.52 1.64 -0.67
C PHE A 800 20.44 0.57 -0.85
N THR A 801 19.45 0.88 -1.69
CA THR A 801 18.56 -0.14 -2.25
C THR A 801 18.80 -0.19 -3.75
N VAL A 802 19.38 -1.29 -4.21
CA VAL A 802 19.78 -1.50 -5.61
C VAL A 802 18.72 -2.31 -6.34
N GLU A 803 18.39 -1.91 -7.56
CA GLU A 803 17.45 -2.60 -8.44
C GLU A 803 18.22 -3.45 -9.47
N HIS A 804 17.96 -4.75 -9.51
CA HIS A 804 18.61 -5.69 -10.43
C HIS A 804 17.87 -5.83 -11.76
N GLY A 805 16.62 -5.33 -11.84
CA GLY A 805 15.77 -5.36 -13.05
C GLY A 805 15.16 -6.74 -13.36
N ARG A 806 15.57 -7.78 -12.61
CA ARG A 806 15.08 -9.16 -12.70
C ARG A 806 14.99 -9.81 -11.30
N PRO A 807 14.24 -10.92 -11.16
CA PRO A 807 14.23 -11.72 -9.93
C PRO A 807 15.63 -12.11 -9.47
N ILE A 808 15.89 -11.97 -8.16
CA ILE A 808 17.17 -12.31 -7.51
C ILE A 808 17.02 -13.16 -6.25
N ASP A 809 15.80 -13.54 -5.87
CA ASP A 809 15.56 -14.01 -4.51
C ASP A 809 14.50 -15.10 -4.36
N LYS A 810 14.51 -15.63 -3.13
CA LYS A 810 13.35 -16.17 -2.45
C LYS A 810 13.19 -15.53 -1.06
N ALA A 811 11.97 -15.26 -0.61
CA ALA A 811 11.73 -14.67 0.70
C ALA A 811 10.45 -15.16 1.38
N PHE A 812 10.37 -14.92 2.68
CA PHE A 812 9.22 -15.20 3.51
C PHE A 812 8.84 -13.94 4.29
N ILE A 813 7.58 -13.51 4.20
CA ILE A 813 7.05 -12.35 4.93
C ILE A 813 6.19 -12.85 6.09
N GLY A 814 6.46 -12.37 7.30
CA GLY A 814 5.65 -12.70 8.47
C GLY A 814 4.34 -11.91 8.49
N HIS A 815 3.21 -12.59 8.74
CA HIS A 815 1.88 -11.97 8.82
C HIS A 815 1.34 -12.01 10.26
N LYS A 816 1.04 -13.19 10.78
CA LYS A 816 0.57 -13.33 12.17
C LYS A 816 1.75 -13.42 13.12
N ARG A 817 1.79 -12.55 14.13
CA ARG A 817 2.82 -12.60 15.16
C ARG A 817 2.58 -13.74 16.13
N GLN A 818 3.65 -14.37 16.58
CA GLN A 818 3.59 -15.21 17.77
C GLN A 818 3.21 -14.35 18.97
N VAL A 819 2.58 -14.99 19.95
CA VAL A 819 2.25 -14.35 21.22
C VAL A 819 3.00 -15.04 22.36
N LYS A 820 3.35 -14.27 23.39
CA LYS A 820 4.01 -14.76 24.60
C LYS A 820 3.41 -14.13 25.84
N ILE A 821 3.67 -14.73 27.00
CA ILE A 821 3.33 -14.14 28.30
C ILE A 821 4.46 -13.23 28.75
N GLU A 822 4.14 -11.99 29.09
CA GLU A 822 5.07 -11.07 29.73
C GLU A 822 5.30 -11.49 31.19
N GLU A 823 6.56 -11.80 31.54
CA GLU A 823 6.91 -12.48 32.80
C GLU A 823 6.49 -11.74 34.08
N ASN A 824 6.38 -10.40 34.02
CA ASN A 824 6.07 -9.55 35.17
C ASN A 824 4.57 -9.23 35.31
N SER A 825 3.81 -9.27 34.22
CA SER A 825 2.41 -8.85 34.19
C SER A 825 1.45 -10.02 33.99
N GLY A 826 1.94 -11.16 33.49
CA GLY A 826 1.10 -12.27 33.06
C GLY A 826 0.29 -11.97 31.79
N GLU A 827 0.54 -10.84 31.12
CA GLU A 827 -0.19 -10.42 29.93
C GLU A 827 0.30 -11.14 28.68
N VAL A 828 -0.64 -11.55 27.83
CA VAL A 828 -0.30 -12.01 26.49
C VAL A 828 0.06 -10.80 25.64
N ILE A 829 1.28 -10.77 25.12
CA ILE A 829 1.78 -9.72 24.22
C ILE A 829 2.25 -10.33 22.90
N ASN A 830 2.21 -9.54 21.84
CA ASN A 830 2.80 -9.91 20.55
C ASN A 830 4.33 -9.98 20.68
N ASP A 831 4.91 -11.06 20.18
CA ASP A 831 6.35 -11.25 20.15
C ASP A 831 6.99 -10.54 18.94
N LYS A 832 8.32 -10.60 18.88
CA LYS A 832 9.12 -10.13 17.74
C LYS A 832 9.11 -11.11 16.55
N THR A 833 8.40 -12.23 16.66
CA THR A 833 8.42 -13.36 15.73
C THR A 833 7.04 -13.67 15.16
N TYR A 834 7.01 -14.51 14.13
CA TYR A 834 5.82 -14.80 13.36
C TYR A 834 5.44 -16.28 13.43
N GLU A 835 4.14 -16.50 13.48
CA GLU A 835 3.50 -17.81 13.44
C GLU A 835 3.16 -18.21 12.01
N THR A 836 2.63 -17.24 11.25
CA THR A 836 2.32 -17.43 9.83
C THR A 836 3.20 -16.56 8.96
N PHE A 837 3.43 -17.05 7.77
CA PHE A 837 4.25 -16.39 6.78
C PHE A 837 3.75 -16.70 5.38
N GLU A 838 3.98 -15.76 4.48
CA GLU A 838 3.77 -15.88 3.05
C GLU A 838 5.11 -16.17 2.39
N GLU A 839 5.13 -17.12 1.48
CA GLU A 839 6.25 -17.36 0.58
C GLU A 839 6.15 -16.41 -0.61
N ILE A 840 7.22 -15.65 -0.83
CA ILE A 840 7.30 -14.69 -1.91
C ILE A 840 8.56 -14.94 -2.75
N GLU A 841 8.43 -14.67 -4.04
CA GLU A 841 9.53 -14.80 -5.01
C GLU A 841 9.41 -13.69 -6.04
N GLY A 842 10.54 -13.37 -6.67
CA GLY A 842 10.58 -12.42 -7.77
C GLY A 842 11.01 -11.02 -7.36
N LEU A 843 11.44 -10.81 -6.11
CA LEU A 843 12.07 -9.58 -5.66
C LEU A 843 13.22 -9.26 -6.57
N THR A 844 13.26 -8.00 -6.97
CA THR A 844 14.27 -7.49 -7.89
C THR A 844 15.23 -6.52 -7.21
N ARG A 845 15.04 -6.23 -5.91
CA ARG A 845 15.83 -5.26 -5.16
C ARG A 845 16.64 -5.90 -4.07
N ALA A 846 17.84 -5.39 -3.83
CA ALA A 846 18.65 -5.74 -2.67
C ALA A 846 18.96 -4.50 -1.84
N PHE A 847 18.87 -4.62 -0.52
CA PHE A 847 19.40 -3.62 0.39
C PHE A 847 20.87 -3.94 0.63
N VAL A 848 21.72 -2.90 0.65
CA VAL A 848 23.14 -2.99 0.94
C VAL A 848 23.51 -1.86 1.89
N ASN A 849 24.16 -2.19 3.01
CA ASN A 849 24.63 -1.23 3.99
C ASN A 849 26.14 -1.37 4.21
N PHE A 850 26.87 -0.29 3.97
CA PHE A 850 28.27 -0.15 4.35
C PHE A 850 28.37 0.71 5.61
N ILE A 851 29.18 0.31 6.58
CA ILE A 851 29.45 1.09 7.78
C ILE A 851 30.94 1.39 7.91
N TRP A 852 31.28 2.53 8.48
CA TRP A 852 32.65 2.84 8.85
C TRP A 852 33.02 2.13 10.14
N GLU A 853 34.08 1.33 10.10
CA GLU A 853 34.65 0.64 11.25
C GLU A 853 35.93 1.37 11.69
N PRO A 854 35.94 2.01 12.88
CA PRO A 854 37.14 2.64 13.41
C PRO A 854 38.25 1.64 13.69
N ALA A 855 39.49 2.03 13.43
CA ALA A 855 40.66 1.25 13.81
C ALA A 855 40.81 1.18 15.34
N THR A 856 41.41 0.09 15.81
CA THR A 856 41.82 -0.06 17.21
C THR A 856 42.75 1.08 17.62
N LEU A 857 42.48 1.69 18.77
CA LEU A 857 43.39 2.63 19.42
C LEU A 857 44.53 1.83 20.08
N PRO A 858 45.80 2.05 19.69
CA PRO A 858 46.91 1.26 20.20
C PRO A 858 47.15 1.53 21.69
N ALA A 859 47.85 0.62 22.35
CA ALA A 859 48.38 0.90 23.69
C ALA A 859 49.40 2.05 23.62
N GLU A 860 49.25 3.05 24.50
CA GLU A 860 50.09 4.24 24.49
C GLU A 860 50.23 4.84 25.89
N THR A 861 51.19 5.75 26.07
CA THR A 861 51.34 6.53 27.30
C THR A 861 51.16 8.01 26.97
N THR A 862 50.19 8.66 27.60
CA THR A 862 49.87 10.07 27.37
C THR A 862 49.98 10.88 28.66
N ALA A 863 50.05 12.21 28.54
CA ALA A 863 50.11 13.12 29.68
C ALA A 863 48.75 13.35 30.38
N PHE A 864 47.68 12.68 29.94
CA PHE A 864 46.31 12.86 30.43
C PHE A 864 45.69 11.53 30.93
N PRO A 865 44.86 11.56 31.99
CA PRO A 865 44.50 12.73 32.79
C PRO A 865 45.61 13.18 33.76
N VAL A 866 46.66 12.37 33.96
CA VAL A 866 47.83 12.71 34.79
C VAL A 866 49.11 12.33 34.04
N ASP A 867 50.15 13.14 34.09
CA ASP A 867 51.42 12.86 33.41
C ASP A 867 52.33 11.96 34.28
N PRO A 868 52.82 10.80 33.79
CA PRO A 868 52.39 10.01 32.62
C PRO A 868 51.33 8.96 32.98
N THR A 869 50.29 8.79 32.14
CA THR A 869 49.25 7.74 32.26
C THR A 869 49.37 6.74 31.12
N VAL A 870 49.38 5.44 31.47
CA VAL A 870 49.35 4.34 30.51
C VAL A 870 47.90 4.03 30.14
N HIS A 871 47.63 3.94 28.83
CA HIS A 871 46.34 3.54 28.27
C HIS A 871 46.54 2.23 27.50
N ASP A 872 45.72 1.24 27.82
CA ASP A 872 45.74 -0.04 27.11
C ASP A 872 45.18 0.08 25.69
N GLU A 873 45.39 -0.95 24.88
CA GLU A 873 44.75 -1.07 23.57
C GLU A 873 43.22 -1.13 23.72
N VAL A 874 42.49 -0.39 22.88
CA VAL A 874 41.02 -0.37 22.90
C VAL A 874 40.49 -0.49 21.48
N THR A 875 39.63 -1.48 21.24
CA THR A 875 38.86 -1.63 20.00
C THR A 875 37.51 -0.92 20.15
N PRO A 876 37.31 0.25 19.52
CA PRO A 876 36.08 1.02 19.67
C PRO A 876 34.88 0.31 19.05
N GLN A 877 33.68 0.63 19.55
CA GLN A 877 32.44 0.10 18.98
C GLN A 877 31.99 0.83 17.70
N ASP A 878 32.12 2.14 17.71
CA ASP A 878 31.68 3.05 16.66
C ASP A 878 32.52 4.34 16.74
N ASN A 879 32.24 5.31 15.88
CA ASN A 879 32.94 6.58 15.87
C ASN A 879 32.79 7.36 17.18
N ALA A 880 31.61 7.32 17.81
CA ALA A 880 31.37 8.02 19.07
C ALA A 880 32.24 7.43 20.21
N ASP A 881 32.37 6.11 20.24
CA ASP A 881 33.24 5.41 21.18
C ASP A 881 34.73 5.67 20.89
N TYR A 882 35.12 5.71 19.61
CA TYR A 882 36.48 6.10 19.21
C TYR A 882 36.81 7.51 19.72
N VAL A 883 35.94 8.49 19.45
CA VAL A 883 36.11 9.89 19.87
C VAL A 883 36.19 10.00 21.38
N LYS A 884 35.33 9.28 22.10
CA LYS A 884 35.32 9.25 23.57
C LYS A 884 36.64 8.73 24.13
N HIS A 885 37.13 7.59 23.63
CA HIS A 885 38.40 7.03 24.08
C HIS A 885 39.59 7.90 23.69
N TYR A 886 39.59 8.47 22.49
CA TYR A 886 40.61 9.43 22.05
C TYR A 886 40.63 10.66 22.96
N GLN A 887 39.47 11.20 23.32
CA GLN A 887 39.38 12.39 24.16
C GLN A 887 39.80 12.13 25.61
N ILE A 888 39.56 10.93 26.16
CA ILE A 888 40.10 10.52 27.47
C ILE A 888 41.63 10.49 27.45
N ARG A 889 42.23 10.05 26.35
CA ARG A 889 43.68 9.88 26.19
C ARG A 889 44.41 11.19 25.88
N HIS A 890 43.80 12.09 25.10
CA HIS A 890 44.47 13.28 24.56
C HIS A 890 43.86 14.61 24.98
N ASN A 891 42.74 14.61 25.74
CA ASN A 891 42.00 15.80 26.17
C ASN A 891 41.54 16.72 25.02
N THR A 892 41.35 16.15 23.83
CA THR A 892 40.81 16.81 22.63
C THR A 892 40.05 15.80 21.77
N ALA A 893 39.15 16.28 20.93
CA ALA A 893 38.56 15.45 19.88
C ALA A 893 39.63 15.12 18.80
N PRO A 894 39.53 13.97 18.12
CA PRO A 894 40.41 13.64 17.01
C PRO A 894 40.11 14.52 15.79
N ALA A 895 41.12 14.84 14.98
CA ALA A 895 40.90 15.52 13.69
C ALA A 895 40.39 14.55 12.60
N SER A 896 40.63 13.26 12.79
CA SER A 896 40.21 12.18 11.90
C SER A 896 40.11 10.85 12.64
N ILE A 897 39.32 9.93 12.11
CA ILE A 897 39.11 8.59 12.62
C ILE A 897 39.69 7.61 11.58
N PRO A 898 40.87 7.04 11.82
CA PRO A 898 41.38 5.92 11.01
C PRO A 898 40.43 4.73 11.09
N GLY A 899 40.31 3.96 10.02
CA GLY A 899 39.34 2.87 9.92
C GLY A 899 39.23 2.33 8.50
N ARG A 900 38.09 1.71 8.20
CA ARG A 900 37.74 1.23 6.86
C ARG A 900 36.23 1.13 6.70
N TRP A 901 35.74 1.12 5.47
CA TRP A 901 34.38 0.70 5.19
C TRP A 901 34.26 -0.82 5.20
N VAL A 902 33.22 -1.34 5.85
CA VAL A 902 32.86 -2.76 5.83
C VAL A 902 31.39 -2.89 5.43
N MET A 903 31.05 -3.92 4.66
CA MET A 903 29.65 -4.21 4.36
C MET A 903 29.02 -4.91 5.56
N MET A 904 28.06 -4.25 6.21
CA MET A 904 27.39 -4.79 7.39
C MET A 904 26.30 -5.81 7.02
N GLN A 905 25.52 -5.50 5.98
CA GLN A 905 24.34 -6.28 5.64
C GLN A 905 23.98 -6.16 4.16
N GLN A 906 23.62 -7.28 3.54
CA GLN A 906 23.04 -7.34 2.21
C GLN A 906 21.94 -8.42 2.11
N PHE A 907 20.76 -8.05 1.63
CA PHE A 907 19.62 -8.98 1.48
C PHE A 907 18.60 -8.50 0.44
N PRO A 908 17.86 -9.43 -0.21
CA PRO A 908 16.75 -9.04 -1.07
C PRO A 908 15.61 -8.37 -0.29
N VAL A 909 15.07 -7.28 -0.81
CA VAL A 909 14.11 -6.43 -0.10
C VAL A 909 12.70 -6.97 -0.27
N ALA A 910 12.16 -7.62 0.76
CA ALA A 910 10.78 -8.09 0.74
C ALA A 910 9.75 -6.99 1.07
N GLU A 911 10.18 -5.92 1.74
CA GLU A 911 9.30 -4.87 2.21
C GLU A 911 8.63 -4.12 1.05
N GLY A 912 7.31 -3.95 1.14
CA GLY A 912 6.53 -3.27 0.12
C GLY A 912 6.37 -4.06 -1.19
N TRP A 913 6.80 -5.33 -1.23
CA TRP A 913 6.58 -6.21 -2.36
C TRP A 913 5.10 -6.58 -2.49
N ASP A 914 4.59 -6.49 -3.71
CA ASP A 914 3.33 -7.06 -4.11
C ASP A 914 3.61 -8.38 -4.83
N ASN A 915 3.33 -9.49 -4.13
CA ASN A 915 3.58 -10.83 -4.64
C ASN A 915 2.74 -11.16 -5.90
N GLU A 916 1.67 -10.41 -6.13
CA GLU A 916 0.68 -10.63 -7.18
C GLU A 916 1.06 -9.89 -8.45
N THR A 917 1.36 -8.61 -8.33
CA THR A 917 1.79 -7.79 -9.48
C THR A 917 3.29 -7.94 -9.76
N LYS A 918 4.03 -8.60 -8.87
CA LYS A 918 5.50 -8.74 -8.90
C LYS A 918 6.17 -7.37 -9.03
N THR A 919 5.69 -6.43 -8.22
CA THR A 919 6.18 -5.05 -8.18
C THR A 919 6.18 -4.51 -6.77
N TYR A 920 6.99 -3.50 -6.49
CA TYR A 920 6.92 -2.80 -5.22
C TYR A 920 5.80 -1.75 -5.21
N LYS A 921 4.98 -1.74 -4.16
CA LYS A 921 3.96 -0.70 -3.91
C LYS A 921 4.60 0.66 -3.61
N ASN A 922 5.81 0.65 -3.05
CA ASN A 922 6.61 1.84 -2.80
C ASN A 922 7.43 2.18 -4.05
N ALA A 923 6.99 3.22 -4.77
CA ALA A 923 7.64 3.67 -6.00
C ALA A 923 9.07 4.22 -5.79
N ASN A 924 9.45 4.59 -4.56
CA ASN A 924 10.80 5.06 -4.22
C ASN A 924 11.02 5.04 -2.69
N PRO A 925 11.73 4.06 -2.11
CA PRO A 925 12.46 4.33 -0.87
C PRO A 925 13.51 5.42 -1.18
N SER A 926 13.73 6.35 -0.26
CA SER A 926 14.50 7.60 -0.43
C SER A 926 15.98 7.46 -0.87
N ASN A 927 16.46 6.24 -1.11
CA ASN A 927 17.82 5.88 -1.56
C ASN A 927 17.83 4.82 -2.70
N MET A 928 16.75 4.70 -3.48
CA MET A 928 16.66 3.73 -4.58
C MET A 928 17.55 4.12 -5.76
N ILE A 929 18.33 3.16 -6.26
CA ILE A 929 19.22 3.36 -7.42
C ILE A 929 18.80 2.39 -8.52
N PRO A 930 18.40 2.91 -9.71
CA PRO A 930 17.94 2.11 -10.85
C PRO A 930 18.94 1.10 -11.39
#